data_AF-A0A536LER5-F1
#
_entry.id   AF-A0A536LER5-F1
#
_cell.length_a   1.000
_cell.length_b   1.000
_cell.length_c   1.000
_cell.angle_alpha   90.00
_cell.angle_beta   90.00
_cell.angle_gamma   90.00
#
_symmetry.space_group_name_H-M   'P 1'
#
loop_
_entity.id
_entity.type
_entity.pdbx_description
1 polymer ?
#
loop_
_entity_poly.entity_id
_entity_poly.type
_entity_poly.pdbx_seq_one_letter_code
_entity_poly.pdbx_strand_id
1 'polypeptide(L)'
;MRAQRGQAIVLVGLLLVVLFGFVGLAIDGGRAYLERRQLQAAVDAAALAAAYDYMVNNSLSNADYAGLNLFARNERLDDTLPTCSTSGATLTCPFGDPAGTVLIITPTDHSIAGVTFTATATRLVGTTVIQVLGVGPTVGIGATATALARRPGTNGAAVQTLSPSCTNSLTFSGSGTANLVGDVWSNGNVSGGGSSTGSVTGNVVGVCSNPAPPFLPNPWSVSGAQVNGWNMPDPGYAMPTLNASNPNWNSPSCDGQCPGTYLADPHLTGSAGCYFLEAGVYNFSLGFTQQGGLVSNELRPPDEPNVYANATPTTATLTAGLTGGSKPTTMSVTALPGALPNGSSLTVGGEDFTLTTPAAAGTTTLNIIKQTVAADIPSGSFVSFRALPQFWDAVAPCSGSFSLSATGTTDSLSGTWSVLVTSVRWEPYTCRGQATPSGSCYIRESAPSMCKTVTLGSSTNIKVQVTAAVPGAEYLNVYLAQNDSCSGVAYLTQFPNTVNSQVVINNSSFPAGWPAGAPTPPDNENMPIASGLPNSDPPAATPPRGDLANEYQCVNPSTGANTVCGSGTVNPGAVIFYIPSTGCVSMNGGGDIYIFSGYQYGRIIMFEPGPEQSSFPNTCSNTVNGHDFTSFIGIFYIPAADIRLNGTSRVRATIAGGLIAWTATVLGSENLAITADPSLRAWPSTVRLTQ
;
A
#
# COMPACT_ATOMS: atom_id res chain seq x y z
N MET A 1 47.77 51.04 64.35
CA MET A 1 47.54 50.68 62.93
C MET A 1 48.80 50.07 62.28
N ARG A 2 49.25 48.87 62.69
CA ARG A 2 50.43 48.20 62.08
C ARG A 2 50.21 46.72 61.68
N ALA A 3 48.98 46.19 61.76
CA ALA A 3 48.69 44.79 61.42
C ALA A 3 48.01 44.57 60.04
N GLN A 4 47.70 45.62 59.27
CA GLN A 4 46.97 45.48 57.99
C GLN A 4 47.84 45.54 56.72
N ARG A 5 49.16 45.76 56.83
CA ARG A 5 50.04 45.86 55.63
C ARG A 5 50.47 44.51 55.04
N GLY A 6 50.11 43.37 55.64
CA GLY A 6 50.46 42.02 55.16
C GLY A 6 49.32 41.20 54.56
N GLN A 7 48.05 41.57 54.76
CA GLN A 7 46.91 40.78 54.22
C GLN A 7 46.65 41.06 52.73
N ALA A 8 46.94 42.28 52.27
CA ALA A 8 46.71 42.68 50.88
C ALA A 8 47.50 41.82 49.89
N ILE A 9 48.74 41.45 50.21
CA ILE A 9 49.58 40.63 49.31
C ILE A 9 49.07 39.20 49.18
N VAL A 10 48.48 38.63 50.24
CA VAL A 10 47.89 37.28 50.22
C VAL A 10 46.61 37.28 49.38
N LEU A 11 45.77 38.32 49.53
CA LEU A 11 44.50 38.46 48.81
C LEU A 11 44.73 38.73 47.31
N VAL A 12 45.72 39.57 46.98
CA VAL A 12 46.15 39.82 45.59
C VAL A 12 46.76 38.55 44.97
N GLY A 13 47.57 37.81 45.72
CA GLY A 13 48.11 36.52 45.25
C GLY A 13 47.01 35.52 44.90
N LEU A 14 45.98 35.41 45.76
CA LEU A 14 44.85 34.51 45.54
C LEU A 14 43.97 34.97 44.36
N LEU A 15 43.72 36.28 44.21
CA LEU A 15 42.99 36.84 43.08
C LEU A 15 43.72 36.65 41.74
N LEU A 16 45.05 36.78 41.72
CA LEU A 16 45.84 36.54 40.52
C LEU A 16 45.74 35.08 40.07
N VAL A 17 45.82 34.11 40.98
CA VAL A 17 45.63 32.68 40.67
C VAL A 17 44.25 32.44 40.05
N VAL A 18 43.20 33.04 40.62
CA VAL A 18 41.83 32.93 40.08
C VAL A 18 41.72 33.56 38.70
N LEU A 19 42.35 34.71 38.47
CA LEU A 19 42.32 35.41 37.18
C LEU A 19 43.09 34.64 36.10
N PHE A 20 44.26 34.08 36.41
CA PHE A 20 44.95 33.15 35.52
C PHE A 20 44.17 31.86 35.29
N GLY A 21 43.38 31.42 36.28
CA GLY A 21 42.36 30.36 36.12
C GLY A 21 41.37 30.64 35.02
N PHE A 22 40.75 31.83 35.05
CA PHE A 22 39.79 32.21 34.02
C PHE A 22 40.42 32.42 32.65
N VAL A 23 41.61 33.03 32.57
CA VAL A 23 42.32 33.22 31.30
C VAL A 23 42.77 31.88 30.71
N GLY A 24 43.29 30.98 31.55
CA GLY A 24 43.67 29.63 31.14
C GLY A 24 42.49 28.83 30.61
N LEU A 25 41.36 28.85 31.32
CA LEU A 25 40.13 28.21 30.86
C LEU A 25 39.61 28.82 29.55
N ALA A 26 39.67 30.15 29.40
CA ALA A 26 39.18 30.83 28.19
C ALA A 26 40.02 30.49 26.95
N ILE A 27 41.35 30.53 27.07
CA ILE A 27 42.25 30.31 25.93
C ILE A 27 42.41 28.81 25.63
N ASP A 28 42.84 28.03 26.61
CA ASP A 28 43.11 26.61 26.41
C ASP A 28 41.80 25.80 26.24
N GLY A 29 40.75 26.16 26.99
CA GLY A 29 39.43 25.57 26.83
C GLY A 29 38.76 25.97 25.51
N GLY A 30 38.92 27.22 25.07
CA GLY A 30 38.42 27.68 23.76
C GLY A 30 39.09 26.94 22.60
N ARG A 31 40.42 26.76 22.67
CA ARG A 31 41.16 25.98 21.68
C ARG A 31 40.73 24.51 21.67
N ALA A 32 40.67 23.87 22.84
CA ALA A 32 40.24 22.47 22.95
C ALA A 32 38.81 22.27 22.41
N TYR A 33 37.91 23.23 22.62
CA TYR A 33 36.54 23.18 22.10
C TYR A 33 36.50 23.27 20.57
N LEU A 34 37.27 24.18 19.96
CA LEU A 34 37.36 24.31 18.50
C LEU A 34 37.96 23.06 17.85
N GLU A 35 39.05 22.53 18.42
CA GLU A 35 39.66 21.29 17.93
C GLU A 35 38.70 20.10 18.07
N ARG A 36 37.93 20.00 19.17
CA ARG A 36 36.89 18.98 19.32
C ARG A 36 35.81 19.09 18.23
N ARG A 37 35.37 20.30 17.86
CA ARG A 37 34.36 20.50 16.81
C ARG A 37 34.88 20.10 15.42
N GLN A 38 36.13 20.43 15.12
CA GLN A 38 36.79 20.00 13.87
C GLN A 38 36.92 18.47 13.82
N LEU A 39 37.39 17.88 14.92
CA LEU A 39 37.51 16.43 15.06
C LEU A 39 36.15 15.73 14.88
N GLN A 40 35.07 16.27 15.44
CA GLN A 40 33.72 15.72 15.25
C GLN A 40 33.31 15.73 13.76
N ALA A 41 33.52 16.84 13.05
CA ALA A 41 33.21 16.92 11.62
C ALA A 41 34.05 15.93 10.78
N ALA A 42 35.32 15.73 11.15
CA ALA A 42 36.19 14.75 10.48
C ALA A 42 35.71 13.31 10.72
N VAL A 43 35.30 12.98 11.95
CA VAL A 43 34.78 11.64 12.32
C VAL A 43 33.42 11.38 11.68
N ASP A 44 32.51 12.36 11.65
CA ASP A 44 31.22 12.28 10.96
C ASP A 44 31.43 11.98 9.46
N ALA A 45 32.36 12.68 8.82
CA ALA A 45 32.71 12.44 7.42
C ALA A 45 33.32 11.05 7.21
N ALA A 46 34.22 10.60 8.10
CA ALA A 46 34.86 9.29 8.03
C ALA A 46 33.83 8.15 8.10
N ALA A 47 32.87 8.22 9.03
CA ALA A 47 31.81 7.25 9.17
C ALA A 47 30.92 7.21 7.92
N LEU A 48 30.49 8.37 7.40
CA LEU A 48 29.70 8.46 6.17
C LEU A 48 30.42 7.90 4.95
N ALA A 49 31.71 8.19 4.78
CA ALA A 49 32.50 7.69 3.66
C ALA A 49 32.66 6.17 3.70
N ALA A 50 32.92 5.60 4.88
CA ALA A 50 32.98 4.16 5.05
C ALA A 50 31.63 3.51 4.70
N ALA A 51 30.54 4.05 5.24
CA ALA A 51 29.21 3.56 4.95
C ALA A 51 28.84 3.66 3.46
N TYR A 52 29.19 4.75 2.78
CA TYR A 52 28.96 4.94 1.36
C TYR A 52 29.75 3.97 0.48
N ASP A 53 31.04 3.78 0.76
CA ASP A 53 31.85 2.86 -0.02
C ASP A 53 31.39 1.40 0.20
N TYR A 54 31.00 1.04 1.42
CA TYR A 54 30.40 -0.28 1.70
C TYR A 54 29.14 -0.51 0.87
N MET A 55 28.27 0.49 0.74
CA MET A 55 27.08 0.39 -0.08
C MET A 55 27.44 0.14 -1.55
N VAL A 56 28.41 0.83 -2.11
CA VAL A 56 28.75 0.71 -3.54
C VAL A 56 29.51 -0.59 -3.83
N ASN A 57 30.49 -0.93 -3.00
CA ASN A 57 31.47 -1.98 -3.29
C ASN A 57 31.26 -3.27 -2.48
N ASN A 58 30.37 -3.27 -1.49
CA ASN A 58 30.06 -4.40 -0.60
C ASN A 58 31.32 -5.04 0.04
N SER A 59 32.33 -4.22 0.35
CA SER A 59 33.61 -4.63 0.92
C SER A 59 33.92 -3.80 2.17
N LEU A 60 34.04 -4.47 3.32
CA LEU A 60 34.38 -3.81 4.59
C LEU A 60 35.77 -3.17 4.55
N SER A 61 36.74 -3.83 3.92
CA SER A 61 38.09 -3.29 3.81
C SER A 61 38.11 -1.99 3.00
N ASN A 62 37.39 -1.93 1.88
CA ASN A 62 37.34 -0.71 1.05
C ASN A 62 36.65 0.42 1.82
N ALA A 63 35.58 0.10 2.56
CA ALA A 63 34.88 1.04 3.43
C ALA A 63 35.78 1.64 4.50
N ASP A 64 36.53 0.80 5.23
CA ASP A 64 37.42 1.28 6.28
C ASP A 64 38.52 2.19 5.72
N TYR A 65 39.10 1.84 4.55
CA TYR A 65 40.08 2.70 3.87
C TYR A 65 39.49 4.00 3.34
N ALA A 66 38.25 4.00 2.85
CA ALA A 66 37.56 5.20 2.40
C ALA A 66 37.32 6.17 3.57
N GLY A 67 36.88 5.66 4.72
CA GLY A 67 36.73 6.43 5.95
C GLY A 67 38.06 6.99 6.46
N LEU A 68 39.12 6.17 6.48
CA LEU A 68 40.48 6.60 6.86
C LEU A 68 41.00 7.74 5.98
N ASN A 69 40.90 7.59 4.65
CA ASN A 69 41.41 8.58 3.70
C ASN A 69 40.65 9.92 3.82
N LEU A 70 39.33 9.89 4.04
CA LEU A 70 38.57 11.12 4.23
C LEU A 70 38.88 11.79 5.58
N PHE A 71 39.07 11.01 6.65
CA PHE A 71 39.52 11.52 7.94
C PHE A 71 40.89 12.21 7.83
N ALA A 72 41.86 11.53 7.22
CA ALA A 72 43.23 12.04 7.05
C ALA A 72 43.23 13.36 6.28
N ARG A 73 42.42 13.47 5.21
CA ARG A 73 42.26 14.72 4.44
C ARG A 73 41.67 15.86 5.25
N ASN A 74 40.63 15.59 6.04
CA ASN A 74 39.97 16.60 6.86
C ASN A 74 40.89 17.13 7.97
N GLU A 75 41.68 16.24 8.57
CA GLU A 75 42.65 16.58 9.62
C GLU A 75 44.03 17.00 9.07
N ARG A 76 44.21 17.01 7.74
CA ARG A 76 45.47 17.31 7.04
C ARG A 76 46.65 16.44 7.50
N LEU A 77 46.40 15.14 7.63
CA LEU A 77 47.37 14.12 8.06
C LEU A 77 47.89 13.27 6.86
N ASP A 78 47.71 13.76 5.63
CA ASP A 78 47.95 13.00 4.39
C ASP A 78 49.43 12.74 4.06
N ASP A 79 50.38 13.43 4.71
CA ASP A 79 51.81 13.34 4.41
C ASP A 79 52.42 11.96 4.80
N THR A 80 51.76 11.21 5.68
CA THR A 80 52.10 9.82 6.03
C THR A 80 50.85 9.02 6.39
N LEU A 81 50.33 8.19 5.47
CA LEU A 81 49.28 7.24 5.83
C LEU A 81 49.82 6.29 6.93
N PRO A 82 49.11 6.14 8.05
CA PRO A 82 49.60 5.36 9.17
C PRO A 82 49.63 3.87 8.87
N THR A 83 50.53 3.15 9.54
CA THR A 83 50.42 1.69 9.64
C THR A 83 49.25 1.35 10.56
N CYS A 84 48.10 1.04 9.96
CA CYS A 84 46.94 0.60 10.71
C CYS A 84 47.05 -0.87 11.11
N SER A 85 46.46 -1.22 12.25
CA SER A 85 46.30 -2.60 12.71
C SER A 85 44.82 -2.97 12.71
N THR A 86 44.54 -4.24 12.43
CA THR A 86 43.17 -4.80 12.44
C THR A 86 43.05 -5.84 13.54
N SER A 87 42.06 -5.69 14.41
CA SER A 87 41.69 -6.70 15.40
C SER A 87 40.23 -7.08 15.19
N GLY A 88 39.99 -8.31 14.72
CA GLY A 88 38.68 -8.70 14.20
C GLY A 88 38.28 -7.80 13.03
N ALA A 89 37.10 -7.18 13.12
CA ALA A 89 36.62 -6.23 12.12
C ALA A 89 37.06 -4.77 12.40
N THR A 90 37.65 -4.48 13.57
CA THR A 90 38.03 -3.10 13.95
C THR A 90 39.37 -2.69 13.36
N LEU A 91 39.39 -1.56 12.64
CA LEU A 91 40.59 -0.89 12.14
C LEU A 91 41.06 0.17 13.14
N THR A 92 42.35 0.15 13.51
CA THR A 92 42.98 1.16 14.37
C THR A 92 44.18 1.77 13.66
N CYS A 93 44.18 3.09 13.50
CA CYS A 93 45.15 3.85 12.72
C CYS A 93 45.78 4.97 13.56
N PRO A 94 46.98 4.76 14.13
CA PRO A 94 47.73 5.79 14.83
C PRO A 94 48.56 6.63 13.83
N PHE A 95 48.31 7.93 13.75
CA PHE A 95 48.93 8.82 12.75
C PHE A 95 50.38 9.23 13.05
N GLY A 96 50.87 8.98 14.27
CA GLY A 96 52.25 9.30 14.65
C GLY A 96 52.56 10.80 14.67
N ASP A 97 51.54 11.65 14.63
CA ASP A 97 51.64 13.09 14.72
C ASP A 97 51.97 13.54 16.17
N PRO A 98 52.51 14.75 16.38
CA PRO A 98 52.84 15.26 17.71
C PRO A 98 51.64 15.34 18.66
N ALA A 99 50.41 15.41 18.14
CA ALA A 99 49.20 15.44 18.92
C ALA A 99 48.67 14.03 19.26
N GLY A 100 49.33 12.97 18.82
CA GLY A 100 49.00 11.58 19.13
C GLY A 100 47.62 11.18 18.63
N THR A 101 47.27 11.58 17.40
CA THR A 101 45.95 11.32 16.81
C THR A 101 45.78 9.84 16.51
N VAL A 102 44.69 9.25 17.00
CA VAL A 102 44.31 7.86 16.72
C VAL A 102 42.89 7.83 16.18
N LEU A 103 42.71 7.18 15.03
CA LEU A 103 41.39 6.85 14.48
C LEU A 103 41.10 5.37 14.67
N ILE A 104 39.91 5.05 15.15
CA ILE A 104 39.38 3.70 15.27
C ILE A 104 38.10 3.64 14.45
N ILE A 105 38.00 2.71 13.50
CA ILE A 105 36.78 2.42 12.75
C ILE A 105 36.34 1.01 13.12
N THR A 106 35.16 0.88 13.71
CA THR A 106 34.56 -0.39 14.11
C THR A 106 33.32 -0.65 13.26
N PRO A 107 33.41 -1.42 12.17
CA PRO A 107 32.25 -2.00 11.53
C PRO A 107 31.63 -3.07 12.43
N THR A 108 30.33 -2.98 12.63
CA THR A 108 29.51 -4.01 13.29
C THR A 108 28.48 -4.50 12.29
N ASP A 109 28.55 -5.79 11.96
CA ASP A 109 27.61 -6.45 11.04
C ASP A 109 26.35 -6.87 11.82
N HIS A 110 25.20 -6.31 11.45
CA HIS A 110 23.90 -6.68 11.99
C HIS A 110 23.10 -7.54 10.99
N SER A 111 23.81 -8.29 10.13
CA SER A 111 23.22 -9.18 9.13
C SER A 111 22.34 -8.43 8.13
N ILE A 112 21.11 -8.88 7.90
CA ILE A 112 20.15 -8.29 6.96
C ILE A 112 19.72 -6.87 7.32
N ALA A 113 19.97 -6.43 8.56
CA ALA A 113 19.79 -5.03 8.93
C ALA A 113 20.81 -4.16 8.16
N GLY A 114 22.04 -4.65 7.95
CA GLY A 114 23.16 -3.93 7.33
C GLY A 114 24.36 -3.80 8.29
N VAL A 115 25.27 -2.87 8.02
CA VAL A 115 26.52 -2.67 8.77
C VAL A 115 26.58 -1.25 9.34
N THR A 116 26.88 -1.13 10.64
CA THR A 116 27.15 0.16 11.28
C THR A 116 28.65 0.39 11.39
N PHE A 117 29.14 1.51 10.88
CA PHE A 117 30.52 1.98 10.97
C PHE A 117 30.64 3.00 12.09
N THR A 118 31.24 2.63 13.21
CA THR A 118 31.54 3.56 14.31
C THR A 118 32.96 4.06 14.18
N ALA A 119 33.12 5.33 13.79
CA ALA A 119 34.40 6.02 13.78
C ALA A 119 34.60 6.73 15.12
N THR A 120 35.75 6.54 15.76
CA THR A 120 36.15 7.24 16.98
C THR A 120 37.56 7.79 16.80
N ALA A 121 37.74 9.07 17.05
CA ALA A 121 39.06 9.70 17.03
C ALA A 121 39.39 10.33 18.37
N THR A 122 40.65 10.20 18.78
CA THR A 122 41.21 10.86 19.96
C THR A 122 42.45 11.66 19.59
N ARG A 123 42.67 12.79 20.28
CA ARG A 123 43.81 13.69 20.09
C ARG A 123 44.16 14.40 21.39
N LEU A 124 45.44 14.74 21.57
CA LEU A 124 45.93 15.63 22.63
C LEU A 124 46.09 17.06 22.14
N VAL A 125 45.50 18.01 22.87
CA VAL A 125 45.64 19.45 22.62
C VAL A 125 46.63 20.03 23.62
N GLY A 126 47.65 20.73 23.13
CA GLY A 126 48.60 21.43 24.00
C GLY A 126 47.94 22.55 24.79
N THR A 127 48.12 22.54 26.10
CA THR A 127 47.74 23.64 26.99
C THR A 127 48.86 24.67 27.06
N THR A 128 48.57 25.94 27.33
CA THR A 128 49.59 26.99 27.38
C THR A 128 49.53 27.80 28.67
N VAL A 129 48.35 28.32 29.02
CA VAL A 129 48.17 29.24 30.14
C VAL A 129 47.78 28.48 31.41
N ILE A 130 46.96 27.44 31.28
CA ILE A 130 46.47 26.66 32.42
C ILE A 130 47.58 25.80 33.07
N GLN A 131 48.72 25.61 32.38
CA GLN A 131 49.91 24.97 32.93
C GLN A 131 50.47 25.68 34.16
N VAL A 132 50.30 27.01 34.24
CA VAL A 132 50.75 27.83 35.38
C VAL A 132 50.04 27.43 36.68
N LEU A 133 48.87 26.79 36.58
CA LEU A 133 48.07 26.30 37.70
C LEU A 133 48.34 24.84 38.04
N GLY A 134 49.39 24.24 37.46
CA GLY A 134 49.77 22.85 37.67
C GLY A 134 48.96 21.83 36.87
N VAL A 135 48.12 22.29 35.92
CA VAL A 135 47.47 21.39 34.95
C VAL A 135 48.53 20.93 33.94
N GLY A 136 48.51 19.65 33.58
CA GLY A 136 49.51 19.05 32.68
C GLY A 136 49.59 19.74 31.30
N PRO A 137 50.63 19.41 30.51
CA PRO A 137 50.92 20.12 29.26
C PRO A 137 49.93 19.87 28.11
N THR A 138 48.99 18.95 28.30
CA THR A 138 48.03 18.53 27.27
C THR A 138 46.67 18.20 27.88
N VAL A 139 45.60 18.39 27.09
CA VAL A 139 44.22 17.94 27.38
C VAL A 139 43.76 17.00 26.26
N GLY A 140 43.19 15.86 26.63
CA GLY A 140 42.63 14.91 25.67
C GLY A 140 41.25 15.34 25.17
N ILE A 141 41.06 15.30 23.86
CA ILE A 141 39.76 15.42 23.20
C ILE A 141 39.44 14.13 22.45
N GLY A 142 38.14 13.86 22.31
CA GLY A 142 37.66 12.71 21.55
C GLY A 142 36.31 13.00 20.92
N ALA A 143 36.09 12.39 19.77
CA ALA A 143 34.85 12.44 18.99
C ALA A 143 34.50 11.05 18.49
N THR A 144 33.20 10.76 18.44
CA THR A 144 32.67 9.49 17.93
C THR A 144 31.49 9.81 17.01
N ALA A 145 31.40 9.10 15.90
CA ALA A 145 30.26 9.13 15.00
C ALA A 145 29.98 7.73 14.50
N THR A 146 28.71 7.38 14.38
CA THR A 146 28.29 6.12 13.78
C THR A 146 27.55 6.42 12.49
N ALA A 147 27.88 5.70 11.42
CA ALA A 147 27.13 5.74 10.18
C ALA A 147 26.62 4.34 9.83
N LEU A 148 25.45 4.29 9.24
CA LEU A 148 24.82 3.05 8.82
C LEU A 148 24.94 2.86 7.32
N ALA A 149 25.23 1.64 6.88
CA ALA A 149 25.16 1.22 5.49
C ALA A 149 24.32 -0.05 5.30
N ARG A 150 23.50 -0.10 4.26
CA ARG A 150 22.80 -1.34 3.84
C ARG A 150 23.21 -1.73 2.42
N ARG A 151 23.19 -3.03 2.12
CA ARG A 151 23.55 -3.56 0.80
C ARG A 151 22.56 -3.11 -0.28
N PRO A 152 23.01 -2.78 -1.50
CA PRO A 152 22.12 -2.56 -2.64
C PRO A 152 21.20 -3.78 -2.84
N GLY A 153 19.90 -3.53 -3.06
CA GLY A 153 18.90 -4.59 -3.29
C GLY A 153 18.27 -5.18 -2.02
N THR A 154 18.57 -4.66 -0.83
CA THR A 154 17.72 -4.93 0.34
C THR A 154 16.48 -4.04 0.29
N ASN A 155 15.34 -4.64 0.02
CA ASN A 155 14.07 -3.93 -0.12
C ASN A 155 13.63 -3.27 1.21
N GLY A 156 12.70 -2.34 1.10
CA GLY A 156 11.92 -1.83 2.24
C GLY A 156 11.34 -2.90 3.14
N ALA A 157 11.08 -2.54 4.40
CA ALA A 157 10.17 -3.31 5.24
C ALA A 157 8.74 -3.08 4.79
N ALA A 158 7.96 -4.15 4.70
CA ALA A 158 6.52 -4.09 4.51
C ALA A 158 5.83 -3.53 5.77
N VAL A 159 6.42 -3.72 6.95
CA VAL A 159 5.99 -3.11 8.21
C VAL A 159 7.18 -2.45 8.88
N GLN A 160 7.08 -1.17 9.19
CA GLN A 160 8.05 -0.38 9.93
C GLN A 160 7.35 0.31 11.10
N THR A 161 7.76 0.00 12.33
CA THR A 161 7.35 0.79 13.51
C THR A 161 8.49 1.67 14.00
N LEU A 162 8.19 2.93 14.31
CA LEU A 162 9.17 3.96 14.65
C LEU A 162 9.38 4.11 16.17
N SER A 163 8.45 3.62 16.98
CA SER A 163 8.54 3.67 18.44
C SER A 163 9.74 2.86 18.96
N PRO A 164 10.64 3.47 19.76
CA PRO A 164 11.76 2.76 20.39
C PRO A 164 11.34 1.92 21.61
N SER A 165 10.03 1.77 21.86
CA SER A 165 9.51 1.09 23.05
C SER A 165 9.77 -0.41 23.02
N CYS A 166 10.44 -0.92 24.04
CA CYS A 166 10.59 -2.37 24.25
C CYS A 166 9.38 -3.03 24.93
N THR A 167 8.30 -2.29 25.15
CA THR A 167 7.05 -2.83 25.72
C THR A 167 5.98 -2.97 24.64
N ASN A 168 5.74 -1.91 23.87
CA ASN A 168 4.70 -1.86 22.85
C ASN A 168 5.23 -1.05 21.65
N SER A 169 5.74 -1.73 20.62
CA SER A 169 6.08 -1.15 19.34
C SER A 169 5.37 -1.88 18.20
N LEU A 170 5.68 -3.16 18.00
CA LEU A 170 4.96 -4.03 17.08
C LEU A 170 4.42 -5.24 17.83
N THR A 171 3.10 -5.35 17.89
CA THR A 171 2.41 -6.43 18.61
C THR A 171 1.47 -7.17 17.69
N PHE A 172 1.67 -8.47 17.56
CA PHE A 172 0.71 -9.39 16.97
C PHE A 172 -0.08 -10.06 18.09
N SER A 173 -1.41 -10.02 18.02
CA SER A 173 -2.26 -10.65 19.03
C SER A 173 -3.58 -11.14 18.45
N GLY A 174 -4.40 -11.83 19.25
CA GLY A 174 -5.63 -12.47 18.79
C GLY A 174 -5.47 -13.96 18.49
N SER A 175 -6.45 -14.56 17.81
CA SER A 175 -6.52 -16.00 17.49
C SER A 175 -6.43 -16.32 16.00
N GLY A 176 -6.36 -15.30 15.14
CA GLY A 176 -6.32 -15.42 13.68
C GLY A 176 -4.90 -15.55 13.12
N THR A 177 -4.81 -15.54 11.79
CA THR A 177 -3.57 -15.70 11.03
C THR A 177 -3.20 -14.41 10.30
N ALA A 178 -2.01 -13.87 10.55
CA ALA A 178 -1.47 -12.70 9.84
C ALA A 178 -0.37 -13.11 8.84
N ASN A 179 -0.47 -12.66 7.59
CA ASN A 179 0.50 -12.97 6.54
C ASN A 179 1.15 -11.70 6.00
N LEU A 180 2.45 -11.55 6.25
CA LEU A 180 3.25 -10.40 5.85
C LEU A 180 4.15 -10.77 4.67
N VAL A 181 3.99 -10.03 3.57
CA VAL A 181 4.82 -10.18 2.38
C VAL A 181 5.89 -9.10 2.34
N GLY A 182 7.12 -9.46 2.71
CA GLY A 182 8.27 -8.56 2.83
C GLY A 182 8.94 -8.60 4.21
N ASP A 183 9.93 -7.71 4.40
CA ASP A 183 10.65 -7.57 5.67
C ASP A 183 9.79 -6.86 6.72
N VAL A 184 10.03 -7.13 8.00
CA VAL A 184 9.41 -6.45 9.14
C VAL A 184 10.51 -5.76 9.93
N TRP A 185 10.29 -4.51 10.30
CA TRP A 185 11.18 -3.73 11.13
C TRP A 185 10.43 -3.06 12.27
N SER A 186 10.95 -3.19 13.49
CA SER A 186 10.46 -2.45 14.64
C SER A 186 11.64 -1.78 15.33
N ASN A 187 11.55 -0.46 15.52
CA ASN A 187 12.48 0.30 16.36
C ASN A 187 12.42 -0.08 17.84
N GLY A 188 11.40 -0.86 18.23
CA GLY A 188 11.18 -1.31 19.57
C GLY A 188 11.14 -2.83 19.63
N ASN A 189 10.24 -3.36 20.46
CA ASN A 189 10.01 -4.81 20.49
C ASN A 189 9.17 -5.27 19.30
N VAL A 190 9.36 -6.53 18.94
CA VAL A 190 8.40 -7.31 18.15
C VAL A 190 7.88 -8.39 19.07
N SER A 191 6.56 -8.46 19.24
CA SER A 191 5.94 -9.47 20.11
C SER A 191 4.78 -10.17 19.40
N GLY A 192 4.74 -11.50 19.50
CA GLY A 192 3.58 -12.31 19.17
C GLY A 192 2.94 -12.82 20.47
N GLY A 193 1.75 -12.35 20.80
CA GLY A 193 1.01 -12.73 22.00
C GLY A 193 -0.25 -13.56 21.70
N GLY A 194 -0.74 -14.29 22.70
CA GLY A 194 -1.97 -15.08 22.61
C GLY A 194 -1.86 -16.33 21.72
N SER A 195 -2.97 -16.74 21.10
CA SER A 195 -3.03 -17.85 20.13
C SER A 195 -2.75 -17.38 18.69
N SER A 196 -2.07 -16.24 18.52
CA SER A 196 -1.84 -15.64 17.21
C SER A 196 -0.90 -16.50 16.37
N THR A 197 -1.24 -16.64 15.09
CA THR A 197 -0.45 -17.41 14.12
C THR A 197 -0.12 -16.53 12.92
N GLY A 198 0.86 -16.90 12.11
CA GLY A 198 1.17 -16.08 10.95
C GLY A 198 2.39 -16.53 10.15
N SER A 199 2.61 -15.82 9.04
CA SER A 199 3.78 -16.01 8.20
C SER A 199 4.40 -14.67 7.81
N VAL A 200 5.74 -14.62 7.79
CA VAL A 200 6.52 -13.52 7.25
C VAL A 200 7.42 -14.09 6.15
N THR A 201 7.25 -13.61 4.92
CA THR A 201 8.05 -14.09 3.77
C THR A 201 9.43 -13.42 3.67
N GLY A 202 9.67 -12.36 4.45
CA GLY A 202 10.96 -11.70 4.58
C GLY A 202 11.62 -11.91 5.93
N ASN A 203 12.51 -10.99 6.28
CA ASN A 203 13.22 -10.97 7.55
C ASN A 203 12.43 -10.22 8.64
N VAL A 204 12.75 -10.46 9.91
CA VAL A 204 12.18 -9.72 11.04
C VAL A 204 13.31 -9.08 11.83
N VAL A 205 13.25 -7.75 11.98
CA VAL A 205 14.23 -6.96 12.71
C VAL A 205 13.54 -6.25 13.86
N GLY A 206 14.03 -6.46 15.07
CA GLY A 206 13.63 -5.72 16.27
C GLY A 206 14.86 -5.11 16.93
N VAL A 207 14.76 -3.92 17.51
CA VAL A 207 15.92 -3.27 18.15
C VAL A 207 16.13 -3.74 19.59
N CYS A 208 15.05 -4.11 20.27
CA CYS A 208 15.13 -4.51 21.66
C CYS A 208 15.89 -5.82 21.85
N SER A 209 16.80 -5.83 22.82
CA SER A 209 17.62 -7.00 23.15
C SER A 209 16.87 -8.10 23.92
N ASN A 210 15.66 -7.80 24.40
CA ASN A 210 14.78 -8.73 25.11
C ASN A 210 13.32 -8.57 24.64
N PRO A 211 12.64 -9.65 24.18
CA PRO A 211 13.19 -10.98 23.95
C PRO A 211 14.26 -10.97 22.85
N ALA A 212 15.32 -11.76 23.04
CA ALA A 212 16.29 -11.99 21.98
C ALA A 212 15.60 -12.76 20.83
N PRO A 213 16.02 -12.55 19.57
CA PRO A 213 15.48 -13.28 18.43
C PRO A 213 15.63 -14.81 18.63
N PRO A 214 14.65 -15.63 18.20
CA PRO A 214 13.50 -15.25 17.37
C PRO A 214 12.38 -14.54 18.14
N PHE A 215 11.91 -13.42 17.60
CA PHE A 215 10.82 -12.61 18.16
C PHE A 215 9.45 -13.23 17.93
N LEU A 216 9.29 -13.94 16.80
CA LEU A 216 8.07 -14.63 16.40
C LEU A 216 8.33 -16.15 16.37
N PRO A 217 8.20 -16.84 17.51
CA PRO A 217 8.33 -18.29 17.59
C PRO A 217 7.07 -19.01 17.07
N ASN A 218 7.17 -20.32 16.85
CA ASN A 218 6.07 -21.20 16.44
C ASN A 218 4.79 -20.95 17.28
N PRO A 219 3.59 -20.82 16.69
CA PRO A 219 3.15 -21.21 15.33
C PRO A 219 3.47 -20.23 14.19
N TRP A 220 4.27 -19.19 14.42
CA TRP A 220 4.72 -18.32 13.34
C TRP A 220 5.75 -18.98 12.43
N SER A 221 5.64 -18.71 11.13
CA SER A 221 6.63 -19.10 10.12
C SER A 221 7.32 -17.86 9.56
N VAL A 222 8.64 -17.76 9.71
CA VAL A 222 9.44 -16.68 9.11
C VAL A 222 10.41 -17.34 8.14
N SER A 223 10.34 -17.00 6.86
CA SER A 223 11.26 -17.58 5.85
C SER A 223 12.62 -16.89 5.83
N GLY A 224 12.70 -15.62 6.25
CA GLY A 224 13.95 -14.89 6.43
C GLY A 224 14.57 -15.08 7.81
N ALA A 225 15.61 -14.30 8.10
CA ALA A 225 16.26 -14.27 9.40
C ALA A 225 15.51 -13.39 10.41
N GLN A 226 15.63 -13.71 11.69
CA GLN A 226 15.20 -12.84 12.79
C GLN A 226 16.45 -12.33 13.52
N VAL A 227 16.66 -11.01 13.56
CA VAL A 227 17.89 -10.41 14.10
C VAL A 227 17.61 -9.15 14.91
N ASN A 228 18.51 -8.84 15.83
CA ASN A 228 18.54 -7.51 16.43
C ASN A 228 19.01 -6.49 15.40
N GLY A 229 18.34 -5.34 15.34
CA GLY A 229 18.73 -4.21 14.48
C GLY A 229 18.89 -2.91 15.26
N TRP A 230 18.65 -1.80 14.59
CA TRP A 230 18.78 -0.43 15.14
C TRP A 230 17.53 0.41 14.88
N ASN A 231 17.47 1.57 15.54
CA ASN A 231 16.42 2.54 15.32
C ASN A 231 16.52 3.10 13.91
N MET A 232 15.50 2.83 13.12
CA MET A 232 15.34 3.30 11.77
C MET A 232 14.56 4.62 11.78
N PRO A 233 15.11 5.70 11.22
CA PRO A 233 14.39 6.97 11.16
C PRO A 233 13.17 6.87 10.25
N ASP A 234 12.27 7.83 10.41
CA ASP A 234 11.19 8.06 9.46
C ASP A 234 11.77 8.30 8.04
N PRO A 235 11.28 7.60 6.99
CA PRO A 235 11.59 7.91 5.60
C PRO A 235 11.30 9.35 5.18
N GLY A 236 10.39 10.04 5.88
CA GLY A 236 10.13 11.46 5.67
C GLY A 236 9.40 11.74 4.34
N TYR A 237 8.38 10.94 4.01
CA TYR A 237 7.61 11.16 2.78
C TYR A 237 7.05 12.59 2.72
N ALA A 238 7.14 13.19 1.53
CA ALA A 238 6.68 14.55 1.33
C ALA A 238 5.16 14.63 1.49
N MET A 239 4.71 15.73 2.09
CA MET A 239 3.28 16.00 2.26
C MET A 239 2.60 16.12 0.89
N PRO A 240 1.44 15.46 0.66
CA PRO A 240 0.69 15.66 -0.57
C PRO A 240 0.17 17.09 -0.65
N THR A 241 0.02 17.62 -1.88
CA THR A 241 -0.60 18.92 -2.07
C THR A 241 -2.08 18.84 -1.70
N LEU A 242 -2.49 19.60 -0.68
CA LEU A 242 -3.87 19.59 -0.21
C LEU A 242 -4.78 20.41 -1.12
N ASN A 243 -6.00 19.90 -1.34
CA ASN A 243 -7.03 20.60 -2.10
C ASN A 243 -7.68 21.71 -1.27
N ALA A 244 -7.88 22.88 -1.90
CA ALA A 244 -8.51 24.04 -1.28
C ALA A 244 -10.05 23.99 -1.30
N SER A 245 -10.65 23.07 -2.06
CA SER A 245 -12.10 22.84 -2.11
C SER A 245 -12.61 22.27 -0.79
N ASN A 246 -13.81 22.68 -0.35
CA ASN A 246 -14.45 22.16 0.86
C ASN A 246 -15.78 21.43 0.53
N PRO A 247 -15.72 20.21 -0.02
CA PRO A 247 -16.91 19.43 -0.38
C PRO A 247 -17.66 18.91 0.85
N ASN A 248 -18.93 18.52 0.65
CA ASN A 248 -19.74 17.82 1.64
C ASN A 248 -19.95 16.37 1.19
N TRP A 249 -19.72 15.41 2.09
CA TRP A 249 -19.81 13.98 1.80
C TRP A 249 -21.16 13.55 1.23
N ASN A 250 -22.26 14.07 1.77
CA ASN A 250 -23.60 13.65 1.35
C ASN A 250 -24.20 14.50 0.21
N SER A 251 -23.48 15.52 -0.25
CA SER A 251 -23.92 16.40 -1.33
C SER A 251 -22.73 16.70 -2.25
N PRO A 252 -22.26 15.69 -3.01
CA PRO A 252 -21.11 15.86 -3.86
C PRO A 252 -21.37 16.88 -4.98
N SER A 253 -20.33 17.58 -5.39
CA SER A 253 -20.34 18.48 -6.55
C SER A 253 -19.91 17.80 -7.86
N CYS A 254 -19.80 16.47 -7.86
CA CYS A 254 -19.40 15.60 -8.97
C CYS A 254 -20.20 14.27 -8.90
N ASP A 255 -20.05 13.36 -9.87
CA ASP A 255 -20.82 12.08 -9.93
C ASP A 255 -20.44 11.07 -8.81
N GLY A 256 -19.46 11.40 -7.96
CA GLY A 256 -19.06 10.68 -6.74
C GLY A 256 -18.59 11.64 -5.65
N GLN A 257 -17.85 11.17 -4.66
CA GLN A 257 -17.18 12.04 -3.68
C GLN A 257 -16.05 12.80 -4.36
N CYS A 258 -15.98 14.11 -4.15
CA CYS A 258 -14.95 14.93 -4.78
C CYS A 258 -13.73 15.09 -3.86
N PRO A 259 -12.50 15.10 -4.40
CA PRO A 259 -11.33 15.38 -3.59
C PRO A 259 -11.39 16.80 -3.03
N GLY A 260 -10.89 16.99 -1.81
CA GLY A 260 -11.09 18.22 -1.07
C GLY A 260 -10.81 18.10 0.42
N THR A 261 -11.01 19.21 1.12
CA THR A 261 -10.96 19.30 2.58
C THR A 261 -12.35 19.15 3.18
N TYR A 262 -12.58 18.02 3.84
CA TYR A 262 -13.80 17.70 4.55
C TYR A 262 -13.71 18.27 5.98
N LEU A 263 -14.54 19.28 6.25
CA LEU A 263 -14.60 19.96 7.56
C LEU A 263 -15.36 19.18 8.64
N ALA A 264 -16.03 18.10 8.24
CA ALA A 264 -16.73 17.19 9.12
C ALA A 264 -16.29 15.75 8.83
N ASP A 265 -16.26 14.92 9.88
CA ASP A 265 -16.13 13.47 9.72
C ASP A 265 -17.36 12.94 8.97
N PRO A 266 -17.18 12.23 7.83
CA PRO A 266 -18.27 11.59 7.10
C PRO A 266 -19.16 10.68 7.96
N HIS A 267 -18.58 10.05 8.99
CA HIS A 267 -19.26 9.20 9.98
C HIS A 267 -20.31 8.24 9.37
N LEU A 268 -19.84 7.28 8.59
CA LEU A 268 -20.70 6.35 7.87
C LEU A 268 -21.30 5.33 8.84
N THR A 269 -22.62 5.37 9.06
CA THR A 269 -23.33 4.46 9.97
C THR A 269 -23.74 3.15 9.28
N GLY A 270 -24.23 2.15 10.02
CA GLY A 270 -24.62 0.82 9.52
C GLY A 270 -25.62 0.78 8.33
N SER A 271 -26.38 1.84 8.06
CA SER A 271 -27.27 1.97 6.89
C SER A 271 -26.69 2.82 5.75
N ALA A 272 -25.40 3.14 5.79
CA ALA A 272 -24.75 3.96 4.78
C ALA A 272 -24.73 3.24 3.42
N GLY A 273 -24.84 4.02 2.33
CA GLY A 273 -24.91 3.51 0.97
C GLY A 273 -23.54 3.23 0.34
N CYS A 274 -23.49 3.29 -1.00
CA CYS A 274 -22.29 3.08 -1.80
C CYS A 274 -21.69 4.43 -2.19
N TYR A 275 -20.42 4.66 -1.89
CA TYR A 275 -19.71 5.89 -2.20
C TYR A 275 -18.54 5.62 -3.12
N PHE A 276 -18.56 6.26 -4.29
CA PHE A 276 -17.42 6.25 -5.19
C PHE A 276 -16.54 7.48 -4.94
N LEU A 277 -15.22 7.33 -4.91
CA LEU A 277 -14.27 8.44 -4.75
C LEU A 277 -13.63 8.80 -6.09
N GLU A 278 -13.72 10.07 -6.47
CA GLU A 278 -12.93 10.63 -7.57
C GLU A 278 -11.43 10.66 -7.23
N ALA A 279 -10.57 10.61 -8.26
CA ALA A 279 -9.12 10.68 -8.08
C ALA A 279 -8.68 11.98 -7.37
N GLY A 280 -7.77 11.89 -6.41
CA GLY A 280 -7.21 13.06 -5.72
C GLY A 280 -6.98 12.88 -4.22
N VAL A 281 -6.70 14.00 -3.55
CA VAL A 281 -6.38 14.05 -2.13
C VAL A 281 -7.63 14.41 -1.32
N TYR A 282 -7.98 13.57 -0.35
CA TYR A 282 -9.09 13.73 0.59
C TYR A 282 -8.53 14.11 1.95
N ASN A 283 -8.65 15.38 2.33
CA ASN A 283 -8.23 15.87 3.64
C ASN A 283 -9.41 15.80 4.62
N PHE A 284 -9.43 14.80 5.49
CA PHE A 284 -10.48 14.64 6.50
C PHE A 284 -10.08 15.34 7.80
N SER A 285 -10.41 16.63 7.92
CA SER A 285 -9.92 17.48 9.01
C SER A 285 -10.33 17.02 10.42
N LEU A 286 -11.49 16.39 10.57
CA LEU A 286 -11.97 15.85 11.85
C LEU A 286 -11.87 14.32 11.92
N GLY A 287 -11.16 13.69 10.98
CA GLY A 287 -11.03 12.24 10.90
C GLY A 287 -12.06 11.59 9.96
N PHE A 288 -11.98 10.27 9.88
CA PHE A 288 -12.82 9.44 9.04
C PHE A 288 -13.33 8.25 9.86
N THR A 289 -14.63 8.22 10.12
CA THR A 289 -15.30 7.12 10.81
C THR A 289 -16.17 6.32 9.84
N GLN A 290 -16.00 5.00 9.86
CA GLN A 290 -16.83 4.06 9.11
C GLN A 290 -17.32 2.90 9.99
N GLN A 291 -18.63 2.73 10.04
CA GLN A 291 -19.37 1.69 10.75
C GLN A 291 -20.37 0.97 9.83
N GLY A 292 -20.43 1.38 8.55
CA GLY A 292 -21.31 0.82 7.54
C GLY A 292 -21.07 1.42 6.16
N GLY A 293 -21.77 0.89 5.17
CA GLY A 293 -21.64 1.28 3.76
C GLY A 293 -20.33 0.85 3.11
N LEU A 294 -20.22 1.13 1.82
CA LEU A 294 -19.09 0.78 0.98
C LEU A 294 -18.44 2.03 0.40
N VAL A 295 -17.12 2.15 0.51
CA VAL A 295 -16.35 3.26 -0.09
C VAL A 295 -15.33 2.68 -1.06
N SER A 296 -15.28 3.20 -2.30
CA SER A 296 -14.28 2.74 -3.27
C SER A 296 -13.94 3.77 -4.34
N ASN A 297 -12.73 3.70 -4.90
CA ASN A 297 -12.33 4.39 -6.13
C ASN A 297 -12.10 3.41 -7.30
N GLU A 298 -12.43 2.13 -7.10
CA GLU A 298 -12.30 1.11 -8.13
C GLU A 298 -13.59 0.97 -8.92
N LEU A 299 -13.46 0.95 -10.24
CA LEU A 299 -14.60 0.77 -11.13
C LEU A 299 -14.85 -0.72 -11.31
N ARG A 300 -16.11 -1.13 -11.28
CA ARG A 300 -16.48 -2.54 -11.37
C ARG A 300 -17.56 -2.77 -12.41
N PRO A 301 -17.62 -3.96 -13.03
CA PRO A 301 -18.73 -4.29 -13.91
C PRO A 301 -20.03 -4.49 -13.11
N PRO A 302 -21.19 -4.29 -13.75
CA PRO A 302 -22.44 -4.82 -13.21
C PRO A 302 -22.37 -6.35 -13.19
N ASP A 303 -22.99 -7.00 -12.21
CA ASP A 303 -23.04 -8.47 -12.14
C ASP A 303 -21.63 -9.10 -12.15
N GLU A 304 -20.90 -8.97 -11.04
CA GLU A 304 -19.50 -9.40 -10.91
C GLU A 304 -19.35 -10.93 -11.04
N PRO A 305 -18.32 -11.41 -11.77
CA PRO A 305 -18.04 -12.84 -11.84
C PRO A 305 -17.45 -13.39 -10.52
N ASN A 306 -17.41 -14.72 -10.39
CA ASN A 306 -17.23 -15.37 -9.09
C ASN A 306 -15.77 -15.43 -8.64
N VAL A 307 -15.48 -14.79 -7.50
CA VAL A 307 -14.15 -14.66 -6.87
C VAL A 307 -13.60 -15.91 -6.16
N TYR A 308 -14.21 -17.09 -6.29
CA TYR A 308 -13.72 -18.32 -5.63
C TYR A 308 -12.92 -19.26 -6.56
N ALA A 309 -11.65 -19.46 -6.16
CA ALA A 309 -10.62 -20.42 -6.62
C ALA A 309 -10.19 -20.39 -8.10
N ASN A 310 -8.87 -20.49 -8.32
CA ASN A 310 -8.26 -20.60 -9.65
C ASN A 310 -8.87 -21.76 -10.45
N ALA A 311 -9.31 -21.46 -11.67
CA ALA A 311 -9.78 -22.41 -12.69
C ALA A 311 -11.15 -23.07 -12.48
N THR A 312 -12.04 -22.51 -11.65
CA THR A 312 -13.46 -22.94 -11.62
C THR A 312 -14.33 -22.07 -12.53
N PRO A 313 -14.79 -22.56 -13.71
CA PRO A 313 -15.67 -21.78 -14.57
C PRO A 313 -17.01 -21.44 -13.87
N THR A 314 -17.50 -20.23 -14.07
CA THR A 314 -18.70 -19.64 -13.42
C THR A 314 -20.02 -19.98 -14.10
N THR A 315 -19.97 -20.99 -14.97
CA THR A 315 -21.06 -21.37 -15.85
C THR A 315 -21.26 -22.88 -15.89
N ALA A 316 -22.50 -23.31 -16.04
CA ALA A 316 -22.85 -24.66 -16.48
C ALA A 316 -23.72 -24.56 -17.74
N THR A 317 -24.16 -25.68 -18.27
CA THR A 317 -25.04 -25.73 -19.42
C THR A 317 -26.29 -26.51 -19.08
N LEU A 318 -27.47 -26.04 -19.48
CA LEU A 318 -28.72 -26.79 -19.34
C LEU A 318 -28.62 -28.12 -20.10
N THR A 319 -28.87 -29.23 -19.42
CA THR A 319 -28.97 -30.56 -20.05
C THR A 319 -30.40 -30.87 -20.47
N ALA A 320 -31.39 -30.17 -19.92
CA ALA A 320 -32.79 -30.18 -20.34
C ALA A 320 -33.33 -28.75 -20.43
N GLY A 321 -34.08 -28.44 -21.49
CA GLY A 321 -34.68 -27.12 -21.68
C GLY A 321 -35.80 -26.83 -20.68
N LEU A 322 -36.10 -25.54 -20.47
CA LEU A 322 -37.23 -25.07 -19.67
C LEU A 322 -38.34 -24.56 -20.59
N THR A 323 -39.58 -25.01 -20.37
CA THR A 323 -40.73 -24.62 -21.20
C THR A 323 -41.37 -23.33 -20.69
N GLY A 324 -41.69 -22.40 -21.59
CA GLY A 324 -42.42 -21.17 -21.28
C GLY A 324 -43.76 -21.46 -20.59
N GLY A 325 -44.09 -20.67 -19.57
CA GLY A 325 -45.28 -20.84 -18.74
C GLY A 325 -45.17 -21.94 -17.67
N SER A 326 -44.13 -22.77 -17.70
CA SER A 326 -43.89 -23.77 -16.65
C SER A 326 -43.41 -23.13 -15.34
N LYS A 327 -43.56 -23.84 -14.22
CA LYS A 327 -43.12 -23.39 -12.88
C LYS A 327 -42.14 -24.38 -12.24
N PRO A 328 -40.93 -24.54 -12.81
CA PRO A 328 -39.97 -25.54 -12.34
C PRO A 328 -39.53 -25.27 -10.91
N THR A 329 -39.31 -26.34 -10.16
CA THR A 329 -38.65 -26.32 -8.83
C THR A 329 -37.23 -26.90 -8.89
N THR A 330 -36.86 -27.45 -10.05
CA THR A 330 -35.53 -28.02 -10.32
C THR A 330 -35.05 -27.64 -11.71
N MET A 331 -33.74 -27.58 -11.89
CA MET A 331 -33.07 -27.30 -13.16
C MET A 331 -31.96 -28.34 -13.40
N SER A 332 -31.94 -28.96 -14.58
CA SER A 332 -30.93 -29.95 -14.95
C SER A 332 -29.78 -29.30 -15.72
N VAL A 333 -28.56 -29.46 -15.21
CA VAL A 333 -27.34 -28.84 -15.73
C VAL A 333 -26.22 -29.87 -15.92
N THR A 334 -25.20 -29.50 -16.68
CA THR A 334 -23.91 -30.21 -16.68
C THR A 334 -23.31 -30.18 -15.28
N ALA A 335 -22.51 -31.18 -14.94
CA ALA A 335 -21.89 -31.30 -13.61
C ALA A 335 -21.25 -29.97 -13.18
N LEU A 336 -21.69 -29.44 -12.04
CA LEU A 336 -21.19 -28.17 -11.54
C LEU A 336 -19.67 -28.22 -11.37
N PRO A 337 -18.92 -27.23 -11.87
CA PRO A 337 -17.47 -27.19 -11.69
C PRO A 337 -17.06 -26.88 -10.24
N GLY A 338 -17.95 -26.25 -9.45
CA GLY A 338 -17.71 -25.85 -8.06
C GLY A 338 -18.99 -25.90 -7.22
N ALA A 339 -18.85 -25.71 -5.90
CA ALA A 339 -19.99 -25.66 -4.99
C ALA A 339 -20.67 -24.28 -5.02
N LEU A 340 -21.99 -24.24 -4.83
CA LEU A 340 -22.82 -23.05 -4.77
C LEU A 340 -23.58 -22.99 -3.43
N PRO A 341 -23.57 -21.85 -2.71
CA PRO A 341 -24.33 -21.70 -1.49
C PRO A 341 -25.84 -21.57 -1.74
N ASN A 342 -26.64 -21.75 -0.67
CA ASN A 342 -28.08 -21.48 -0.72
C ASN A 342 -28.35 -20.02 -1.10
N GLY A 343 -29.42 -19.76 -1.86
CA GLY A 343 -29.80 -18.43 -2.29
C GLY A 343 -29.08 -17.93 -3.55
N SER A 344 -28.10 -18.68 -4.10
CA SER A 344 -27.35 -18.24 -5.29
C SER A 344 -28.30 -17.93 -6.44
N SER A 345 -28.08 -16.80 -7.12
CA SER A 345 -28.85 -16.41 -8.31
C SER A 345 -28.25 -17.09 -9.54
N LEU A 346 -29.11 -17.69 -10.36
CA LEU A 346 -28.75 -18.36 -11.60
C LEU A 346 -29.43 -17.62 -12.75
N THR A 347 -28.67 -17.15 -13.74
CA THR A 347 -29.25 -16.56 -14.95
C THR A 347 -29.19 -17.59 -16.08
N VAL A 348 -30.31 -17.82 -16.74
CA VAL A 348 -30.38 -18.66 -17.94
C VAL A 348 -31.44 -18.13 -18.90
N GLY A 349 -31.11 -18.03 -20.19
CA GLY A 349 -32.05 -17.55 -21.22
C GLY A 349 -32.56 -16.12 -20.99
N GLY A 350 -31.80 -15.28 -20.27
CA GLY A 350 -32.19 -13.91 -19.90
C GLY A 350 -33.08 -13.81 -18.65
N GLU A 351 -33.39 -14.94 -17.99
CA GLU A 351 -34.18 -14.98 -16.76
C GLU A 351 -33.32 -15.36 -15.55
N ASP A 352 -33.61 -14.74 -14.40
CA ASP A 352 -32.96 -15.06 -13.13
C ASP A 352 -33.80 -16.03 -12.30
N PHE A 353 -33.14 -17.04 -11.73
CA PHE A 353 -33.67 -18.02 -10.77
C PHE A 353 -32.84 -17.97 -9.48
N THR A 354 -33.32 -18.60 -8.41
CA THR A 354 -32.64 -18.59 -7.10
C THR A 354 -32.56 -20.00 -6.52
N LEU A 355 -31.39 -20.42 -6.03
CA LEU A 355 -31.24 -21.71 -5.35
C LEU A 355 -31.98 -21.75 -4.02
N THR A 356 -32.66 -22.87 -3.74
CA THR A 356 -33.33 -23.12 -2.44
C THR A 356 -32.51 -23.99 -1.49
N THR A 357 -31.47 -24.65 -2.00
CA THR A 357 -30.53 -25.46 -1.22
C THR A 357 -29.11 -25.29 -1.76
N PRO A 358 -28.05 -25.41 -0.94
CA PRO A 358 -26.69 -25.41 -1.45
C PRO A 358 -26.46 -26.60 -2.40
N ALA A 359 -25.60 -26.41 -3.41
CA ALA A 359 -25.22 -27.44 -4.38
C ALA A 359 -23.71 -27.70 -4.30
N ALA A 360 -23.27 -28.96 -4.28
CA ALA A 360 -21.85 -29.30 -4.26
C ALA A 360 -21.25 -29.31 -5.67
N ALA A 361 -19.92 -29.24 -5.79
CA ALA A 361 -19.23 -29.53 -7.05
C ALA A 361 -19.65 -30.93 -7.58
N GLY A 362 -19.87 -31.05 -8.88
CA GLY A 362 -20.36 -32.26 -9.54
C GLY A 362 -21.89 -32.40 -9.59
N THR A 363 -22.65 -31.54 -8.91
CA THR A 363 -24.12 -31.58 -8.93
C THR A 363 -24.66 -31.36 -10.34
N THR A 364 -25.66 -32.14 -10.78
CA THR A 364 -26.28 -32.05 -12.11
C THR A 364 -27.76 -31.62 -12.07
N THR A 365 -28.33 -31.48 -10.88
CA THR A 365 -29.71 -31.02 -10.67
C THR A 365 -29.75 -30.00 -9.55
N LEU A 366 -30.24 -28.80 -9.85
CA LEU A 366 -30.28 -27.65 -8.96
C LEU A 366 -31.71 -27.43 -8.46
N ASN A 367 -31.89 -27.29 -7.15
CA ASN A 367 -33.19 -26.94 -6.57
C ASN A 367 -33.38 -25.42 -6.59
N ILE A 368 -34.45 -24.94 -7.23
CA ILE A 368 -34.71 -23.51 -7.45
C ILE A 368 -36.04 -23.07 -6.86
N ILE A 369 -36.15 -21.78 -6.54
CA ILE A 369 -37.41 -21.15 -6.16
C ILE A 369 -38.38 -21.27 -7.33
N LYS A 370 -39.61 -21.67 -7.01
CA LYS A 370 -40.69 -21.83 -7.98
C LYS A 370 -41.01 -20.49 -8.66
N GLN A 371 -40.68 -20.37 -9.94
CA GLN A 371 -40.89 -19.17 -10.77
C GLN A 371 -41.52 -19.56 -12.11
N THR A 372 -42.33 -18.68 -12.70
CA THR A 372 -42.87 -18.90 -14.05
C THR A 372 -41.81 -18.56 -15.09
N VAL A 373 -41.50 -19.50 -15.98
CA VAL A 373 -40.57 -19.26 -17.10
C VAL A 373 -41.28 -18.39 -18.15
N ALA A 374 -40.68 -17.28 -18.57
CA ALA A 374 -41.31 -16.33 -19.49
C ALA A 374 -41.34 -16.83 -20.95
N ALA A 375 -40.30 -17.54 -21.41
CA ALA A 375 -40.22 -18.13 -22.75
C ALA A 375 -39.54 -19.50 -22.76
N ASP A 376 -39.62 -20.23 -23.88
CA ASP A 376 -38.88 -21.50 -24.01
C ASP A 376 -37.37 -21.27 -24.00
N ILE A 377 -36.67 -21.94 -23.08
CA ILE A 377 -35.21 -21.93 -22.94
C ILE A 377 -34.68 -23.31 -23.39
N PRO A 378 -33.93 -23.40 -24.50
CA PRO A 378 -33.50 -24.69 -25.04
C PRO A 378 -32.41 -25.36 -24.18
N SER A 379 -32.31 -26.70 -24.26
CA SER A 379 -31.14 -27.43 -23.76
C SER A 379 -29.88 -26.97 -24.50
N GLY A 380 -28.74 -26.90 -23.81
CA GLY A 380 -27.53 -26.29 -24.34
C GLY A 380 -27.36 -24.82 -23.95
N SER A 381 -28.39 -24.17 -23.37
CA SER A 381 -28.26 -22.79 -22.89
C SER A 381 -27.29 -22.69 -21.72
N PHE A 382 -26.45 -21.66 -21.72
CA PHE A 382 -25.54 -21.40 -20.61
C PHE A 382 -26.31 -20.91 -19.38
N VAL A 383 -25.98 -21.50 -18.25
CA VAL A 383 -26.41 -21.09 -16.91
C VAL A 383 -25.22 -20.38 -16.28
N SER A 384 -25.35 -19.07 -16.09
CA SER A 384 -24.34 -18.31 -15.35
C SER A 384 -24.74 -18.22 -13.88
N PHE A 385 -23.77 -18.40 -12.99
CA PHE A 385 -23.99 -18.31 -11.54
C PHE A 385 -23.49 -16.96 -11.02
N ARG A 386 -24.39 -16.19 -10.41
CA ARG A 386 -24.00 -15.05 -9.60
C ARG A 386 -23.36 -15.55 -8.31
N ALA A 387 -22.17 -15.06 -7.99
CA ALA A 387 -21.53 -15.36 -6.72
C ALA A 387 -22.36 -14.83 -5.55
N LEU A 388 -22.51 -15.61 -4.49
CA LEU A 388 -23.02 -15.13 -3.21
C LEU A 388 -22.00 -15.43 -2.11
N PRO A 389 -21.61 -14.42 -1.31
CA PRO A 389 -21.93 -13.00 -1.48
C PRO A 389 -21.22 -12.39 -2.71
N GLN A 390 -21.85 -11.42 -3.39
CA GLN A 390 -21.13 -10.53 -4.32
C GLN A 390 -20.21 -9.64 -3.48
N PHE A 391 -18.98 -9.38 -3.91
CA PHE A 391 -17.99 -8.62 -3.14
C PHE A 391 -18.57 -7.29 -2.66
N TRP A 392 -19.28 -6.59 -3.54
CA TRP A 392 -19.83 -5.26 -3.29
C TRP A 392 -21.17 -5.28 -2.56
N ASP A 393 -21.80 -6.44 -2.39
CA ASP A 393 -23.09 -6.56 -1.70
C ASP A 393 -22.96 -7.01 -0.24
N ALA A 394 -21.73 -7.13 0.28
CA ALA A 394 -21.47 -7.60 1.63
C ALA A 394 -22.10 -6.69 2.71
N VAL A 395 -22.14 -5.38 2.46
CA VAL A 395 -22.62 -4.37 3.43
C VAL A 395 -23.83 -3.58 2.92
N ALA A 396 -23.91 -3.33 1.61
CA ALA A 396 -25.00 -2.60 0.95
C ALA A 396 -25.10 -3.07 -0.51
N PRO A 397 -26.26 -2.98 -1.20
CA PRO A 397 -26.41 -3.45 -2.58
C PRO A 397 -25.67 -2.54 -3.58
N CYS A 398 -24.36 -2.74 -3.73
CA CYS A 398 -23.46 -1.90 -4.52
C CYS A 398 -22.88 -2.59 -5.77
N SER A 399 -23.20 -3.87 -6.00
CA SER A 399 -22.67 -4.64 -7.15
C SER A 399 -23.15 -4.14 -8.52
N GLY A 400 -24.27 -3.42 -8.56
CA GLY A 400 -24.94 -3.08 -9.81
C GLY A 400 -25.45 -4.33 -10.55
N SER A 401 -26.37 -4.15 -11.49
CA SER A 401 -26.94 -5.26 -12.22
C SER A 401 -27.57 -4.85 -13.55
N PHE A 402 -27.61 -5.80 -14.50
CA PHE A 402 -28.30 -5.62 -15.76
C PHE A 402 -29.16 -6.84 -16.12
N SER A 403 -30.18 -6.61 -16.95
CA SER A 403 -31.08 -7.63 -17.48
C SER A 403 -30.98 -7.69 -19.00
N LEU A 404 -31.24 -8.88 -19.54
CA LEU A 404 -31.20 -9.17 -20.95
C LEU A 404 -32.54 -9.80 -21.37
N SER A 405 -33.22 -9.22 -22.36
CA SER A 405 -34.53 -9.71 -22.80
C SER A 405 -34.72 -9.59 -24.30
N ALA A 406 -35.56 -10.45 -24.88
CA ALA A 406 -35.99 -10.34 -26.27
C ALA A 406 -37.18 -9.38 -26.40
N THR A 407 -37.14 -8.42 -27.34
CA THR A 407 -38.21 -7.42 -27.52
C THR A 407 -38.50 -7.06 -28.99
N GLY A 408 -39.74 -6.69 -29.33
CA GLY A 408 -40.09 -6.04 -30.62
C GLY A 408 -40.37 -6.95 -31.83
N THR A 409 -40.68 -6.32 -32.98
CA THR A 409 -41.13 -6.96 -34.25
C THR A 409 -40.57 -6.34 -35.57
N THR A 410 -39.70 -5.32 -35.52
CA THR A 410 -39.09 -4.68 -36.72
C THR A 410 -37.55 -4.69 -36.67
N ASP A 411 -36.90 -4.79 -37.84
CA ASP A 411 -35.44 -4.85 -38.03
C ASP A 411 -34.74 -5.91 -37.19
N SER A 412 -35.34 -7.09 -37.16
CA SER A 412 -35.11 -8.11 -36.14
C SER A 412 -33.82 -8.90 -36.29
N LEU A 413 -33.32 -9.35 -35.15
CA LEU A 413 -32.22 -10.30 -35.05
C LEU A 413 -32.77 -11.73 -34.86
N SER A 414 -31.87 -12.71 -34.99
CA SER A 414 -32.20 -14.12 -34.75
C SER A 414 -31.00 -14.88 -34.18
N GLY A 415 -31.29 -16.03 -33.59
CA GLY A 415 -30.28 -16.91 -33.00
C GLY A 415 -29.94 -16.54 -31.56
N THR A 416 -28.94 -17.23 -31.02
CA THR A 416 -28.45 -17.01 -29.67
C THR A 416 -27.32 -15.98 -29.67
N TRP A 417 -27.36 -15.08 -28.70
CA TRP A 417 -26.40 -14.02 -28.52
C TRP A 417 -25.84 -14.02 -27.11
N SER A 418 -24.52 -13.90 -27.00
CA SER A 418 -23.79 -13.64 -25.76
C SER A 418 -23.58 -12.13 -25.60
N VAL A 419 -23.84 -11.61 -24.41
CA VAL A 419 -23.76 -10.19 -24.06
C VAL A 419 -22.93 -10.00 -22.80
N LEU A 420 -22.00 -9.04 -22.89
CA LEU A 420 -21.14 -8.60 -21.81
C LEU A 420 -21.21 -7.07 -21.71
N VAL A 421 -21.07 -6.55 -20.50
CA VAL A 421 -21.09 -5.11 -20.23
C VAL A 421 -19.88 -4.72 -19.39
N THR A 422 -19.26 -3.59 -19.68
CA THR A 422 -18.23 -2.98 -18.82
C THR A 422 -18.73 -1.62 -18.34
N SER A 423 -18.27 -1.22 -17.16
CA SER A 423 -18.52 0.11 -16.61
C SER A 423 -17.45 1.08 -17.07
N VAL A 424 -17.84 2.30 -17.44
CA VAL A 424 -16.93 3.31 -18.00
C VAL A 424 -17.16 4.66 -17.35
N ARG A 425 -16.06 5.40 -17.12
CA ARG A 425 -16.10 6.79 -16.63
C ARG A 425 -14.92 7.61 -17.15
N TRP A 426 -15.09 8.93 -17.17
CA TRP A 426 -14.01 9.86 -17.40
C TRP A 426 -13.38 10.29 -16.08
N GLU A 427 -12.08 10.58 -16.13
CA GLU A 427 -11.34 11.07 -14.98
C GLU A 427 -10.38 12.20 -15.32
N PRO A 428 -10.41 13.31 -14.56
CA PRO A 428 -11.42 13.66 -13.56
C PRO A 428 -12.82 13.80 -14.19
N TYR A 429 -13.88 13.72 -13.38
CA TYR A 429 -15.27 13.86 -13.83
C TYR A 429 -15.52 15.04 -14.79
N THR A 430 -14.81 16.15 -14.62
CA THR A 430 -14.90 17.34 -15.49
C THR A 430 -14.55 17.08 -16.96
N CYS A 431 -13.93 15.94 -17.26
CA CYS A 431 -13.58 15.52 -18.62
C CYS A 431 -14.72 14.80 -19.35
N ARG A 432 -15.88 14.65 -18.70
CA ARG A 432 -17.06 14.04 -19.29
C ARG A 432 -17.42 14.67 -20.64
N GLY A 433 -17.63 13.81 -21.65
CA GLY A 433 -18.02 14.22 -23.00
C GLY A 433 -16.85 14.53 -23.94
N GLN A 434 -15.60 14.34 -23.50
CA GLN A 434 -14.47 14.34 -24.42
C GLN A 434 -14.52 13.14 -25.37
N ALA A 435 -13.99 13.33 -26.59
CA ALA A 435 -13.97 12.29 -27.62
C ALA A 435 -12.78 11.34 -27.47
N THR A 436 -11.65 11.81 -26.92
CA THR A 436 -10.40 11.05 -26.82
C THR A 436 -9.63 11.40 -25.55
N PRO A 437 -8.90 10.44 -24.95
CA PRO A 437 -8.01 10.72 -23.81
C PRO A 437 -6.96 11.81 -24.11
N SER A 438 -6.52 12.51 -23.08
CA SER A 438 -5.46 13.53 -23.12
C SER A 438 -4.61 13.49 -21.86
N GLY A 439 -3.53 14.29 -21.80
CA GLY A 439 -2.62 14.33 -20.66
C GLY A 439 -3.23 14.73 -19.31
N SER A 440 -4.48 15.23 -19.29
CA SER A 440 -5.21 15.58 -18.08
C SER A 440 -6.57 14.90 -17.95
N CYS A 441 -6.97 14.10 -18.94
CA CYS A 441 -8.28 13.45 -19.01
C CYS A 441 -8.12 12.01 -19.47
N TYR A 442 -8.49 11.08 -18.61
CA TYR A 442 -8.29 9.65 -18.78
C TYR A 442 -9.64 8.96 -18.82
N ILE A 443 -9.73 7.88 -19.59
CA ILE A 443 -10.89 7.00 -19.58
C ILE A 443 -10.56 5.76 -18.75
N ARG A 444 -11.48 5.35 -17.90
CA ARG A 444 -11.40 4.10 -17.15
C ARG A 444 -12.57 3.21 -17.56
N GLU A 445 -12.27 1.93 -17.72
CA GLU A 445 -13.21 0.89 -18.11
C GLU A 445 -12.96 -0.34 -17.25
N SER A 446 -13.98 -0.85 -16.57
CA SER A 446 -13.86 -2.03 -15.71
C SER A 446 -13.59 -3.30 -16.52
N ALA A 447 -13.22 -4.37 -15.83
CA ALA A 447 -13.35 -5.72 -16.35
C ALA A 447 -14.80 -5.99 -16.85
N PRO A 448 -15.01 -6.94 -17.78
CA PRO A 448 -16.34 -7.33 -18.24
C PRO A 448 -17.20 -7.95 -17.13
N SER A 449 -18.52 -7.75 -17.23
CA SER A 449 -19.53 -8.40 -16.39
C SER A 449 -19.53 -9.92 -16.54
N MET A 450 -20.32 -10.60 -15.72
CA MET A 450 -20.78 -11.95 -16.07
C MET A 450 -21.42 -11.95 -17.47
N CYS A 451 -21.11 -12.96 -18.27
CA CYS A 451 -21.75 -13.14 -19.56
C CYS A 451 -23.19 -13.61 -19.39
N LYS A 452 -24.11 -12.94 -20.10
CA LYS A 452 -25.51 -13.37 -20.22
C LYS A 452 -25.81 -13.76 -21.66
N THR A 453 -26.65 -14.78 -21.84
CA THR A 453 -27.11 -15.21 -23.16
C THR A 453 -28.60 -14.95 -23.34
N VAL A 454 -29.01 -14.62 -24.56
CA VAL A 454 -30.41 -14.50 -24.95
C VAL A 454 -30.64 -15.20 -26.28
N THR A 455 -31.71 -15.98 -26.34
CA THR A 455 -32.15 -16.64 -27.56
C THR A 455 -33.29 -15.85 -28.16
N LEU A 456 -33.12 -15.45 -29.42
CA LEU A 456 -34.07 -14.62 -30.13
C LEU A 456 -34.97 -15.47 -31.03
N GLY A 457 -36.28 -15.25 -30.92
CA GLY A 457 -37.29 -15.83 -31.80
C GLY A 457 -37.47 -15.03 -33.10
N SER A 458 -38.44 -15.45 -33.91
CA SER A 458 -38.80 -14.71 -35.13
C SER A 458 -39.26 -13.30 -34.76
N SER A 459 -38.65 -12.30 -35.40
CA SER A 459 -38.96 -10.88 -35.25
C SER A 459 -38.46 -10.18 -33.97
N THR A 460 -37.59 -10.79 -33.16
CA THR A 460 -37.14 -10.17 -31.89
C THR A 460 -35.79 -9.44 -31.96
N ASN A 461 -35.60 -8.46 -31.07
CA ASN A 461 -34.38 -7.68 -30.86
C ASN A 461 -33.81 -7.92 -29.45
N ILE A 462 -32.55 -7.54 -29.23
CA ILE A 462 -31.90 -7.66 -27.92
C ILE A 462 -32.14 -6.37 -27.13
N LYS A 463 -32.70 -6.48 -25.93
CA LYS A 463 -32.80 -5.39 -24.98
C LYS A 463 -31.86 -5.63 -23.80
N VAL A 464 -30.90 -4.72 -23.63
CA VAL A 464 -30.00 -4.65 -22.47
C VAL A 464 -30.48 -3.51 -21.58
N GLN A 465 -30.78 -3.77 -20.31
CA GLN A 465 -31.31 -2.77 -19.38
C GLN A 465 -30.61 -2.83 -18.02
N VAL A 466 -30.21 -1.68 -17.47
CA VAL A 466 -29.71 -1.55 -16.10
C VAL A 466 -30.85 -1.79 -15.11
N THR A 467 -30.68 -2.78 -14.23
CA THR A 467 -31.60 -3.07 -13.12
C THR A 467 -31.11 -2.47 -11.81
N ALA A 468 -29.79 -2.34 -11.63
CA ALA A 468 -29.16 -1.58 -10.55
C ALA A 468 -27.93 -0.85 -11.09
N ALA A 469 -27.78 0.44 -10.78
CA ALA A 469 -26.65 1.23 -11.28
C ALA A 469 -25.36 0.84 -10.54
N VAL A 470 -24.25 0.83 -11.27
CA VAL A 470 -22.92 0.61 -10.69
C VAL A 470 -22.42 1.92 -10.06
N PRO A 471 -21.96 1.95 -8.80
CA PRO A 471 -21.35 3.15 -8.22
C PRO A 471 -20.15 3.64 -9.03
N GLY A 472 -20.11 4.94 -9.32
CA GLY A 472 -18.97 5.60 -9.98
C GLY A 472 -18.91 5.48 -11.50
N ALA A 473 -19.68 4.60 -12.13
CA ALA A 473 -19.72 4.49 -13.60
C ALA A 473 -20.67 5.53 -14.20
N GLU A 474 -20.24 6.17 -15.30
CA GLU A 474 -21.08 7.12 -16.04
C GLU A 474 -21.86 6.41 -17.16
N TYR A 475 -21.21 5.47 -17.83
CA TYR A 475 -21.74 4.74 -18.97
C TYR A 475 -21.43 3.25 -18.84
N LEU A 476 -22.19 2.47 -19.60
CA LEU A 476 -21.97 1.05 -19.79
C LEU A 476 -21.70 0.77 -21.27
N ASN A 477 -20.56 0.15 -21.58
CA ASN A 477 -20.25 -0.35 -22.92
C ASN A 477 -20.86 -1.73 -23.10
N VAL A 478 -21.41 -2.02 -24.27
CA VAL A 478 -22.04 -3.31 -24.61
C VAL A 478 -21.19 -4.05 -25.64
N TYR A 479 -20.85 -5.28 -25.29
CA TYR A 479 -20.09 -6.23 -26.10
C TYR A 479 -20.94 -7.45 -26.43
N LEU A 480 -20.89 -7.91 -27.68
CA LEU A 480 -21.79 -8.94 -28.20
C LEU A 480 -21.07 -9.94 -29.10
N ALA A 481 -21.54 -11.18 -29.08
CA ALA A 481 -21.21 -12.18 -30.09
C ALA A 481 -22.46 -13.01 -30.43
N GLN A 482 -22.60 -13.42 -31.69
CA GLN A 482 -23.68 -14.32 -32.11
C GLN A 482 -23.28 -15.78 -31.85
N ASN A 483 -23.21 -16.15 -30.57
CA ASN A 483 -23.00 -17.50 -30.11
C ASN A 483 -23.64 -17.66 -28.73
N ASP A 484 -23.48 -18.86 -28.18
CA ASP A 484 -23.79 -19.17 -26.79
C ASP A 484 -22.53 -19.22 -25.91
N SER A 485 -21.33 -19.21 -26.49
CA SER A 485 -20.07 -19.50 -25.81
C SER A 485 -19.40 -18.33 -25.09
N CYS A 486 -19.97 -17.12 -25.15
CA CYS A 486 -19.40 -15.92 -24.49
C CYS A 486 -17.97 -15.60 -24.93
N SER A 487 -17.59 -16.04 -26.12
CA SER A 487 -16.27 -15.86 -26.71
C SER A 487 -16.38 -15.04 -28.00
N GLY A 488 -15.31 -14.34 -28.36
CA GLY A 488 -15.31 -13.54 -29.58
C GLY A 488 -16.24 -12.32 -29.54
N VAL A 489 -16.55 -11.80 -28.34
CA VAL A 489 -17.41 -10.60 -28.20
C VAL A 489 -16.71 -9.33 -28.70
N ALA A 490 -17.46 -8.50 -29.43
CA ALA A 490 -16.97 -7.23 -29.96
C ALA A 490 -17.84 -6.08 -29.45
N TYR A 491 -17.20 -4.92 -29.24
CA TYR A 491 -17.89 -3.68 -28.87
C TYR A 491 -18.94 -3.33 -29.92
N LEU A 492 -20.13 -2.90 -29.47
CA LEU A 492 -21.18 -2.41 -30.35
C LEU A 492 -21.57 -0.97 -30.03
N THR A 493 -21.94 -0.69 -28.78
CA THR A 493 -22.57 0.58 -28.38
C THR A 493 -22.37 0.85 -26.90
N GLN A 494 -22.69 2.06 -26.46
CA GLN A 494 -22.73 2.47 -25.06
C GLN A 494 -24.08 3.08 -24.68
N PHE A 495 -24.40 3.09 -23.38
CA PHE A 495 -25.59 3.74 -22.84
C PHE A 495 -25.36 4.24 -21.39
N PRO A 496 -26.15 5.20 -20.88
CA PRO A 496 -25.93 5.76 -19.54
C PRO A 496 -26.14 4.74 -18.41
N ASN A 497 -25.31 4.80 -17.36
CA ASN A 497 -25.44 3.99 -16.15
C ASN A 497 -26.45 4.62 -15.17
N THR A 498 -27.75 4.51 -15.48
CA THR A 498 -28.82 4.91 -14.56
C THR A 498 -29.87 3.81 -14.49
N VAL A 499 -30.52 3.65 -13.34
CA VAL A 499 -31.57 2.63 -13.16
C VAL A 499 -32.63 2.79 -14.25
N ASN A 500 -32.98 1.68 -14.92
CA ASN A 500 -33.88 1.59 -16.08
C ASN A 500 -33.34 2.15 -17.42
N SER A 501 -32.13 2.70 -17.48
CA SER A 501 -31.50 2.97 -18.77
C SER A 501 -31.33 1.68 -19.56
N GLN A 502 -31.59 1.76 -20.86
CA GLN A 502 -31.64 0.60 -21.73
C GLN A 502 -31.16 0.95 -23.14
N VAL A 503 -30.68 -0.06 -23.84
CA VAL A 503 -30.43 -0.02 -25.28
C VAL A 503 -31.13 -1.20 -25.95
N VAL A 504 -31.77 -0.92 -27.09
CA VAL A 504 -32.38 -1.95 -27.95
C VAL A 504 -31.51 -2.09 -29.19
N ILE A 505 -30.97 -3.29 -29.36
CA ILE A 505 -30.04 -3.66 -30.43
C ILE A 505 -30.79 -4.46 -31.48
N ASN A 506 -30.72 -3.99 -32.72
CA ASN A 506 -31.42 -4.53 -33.87
C ASN A 506 -30.45 -4.62 -35.07
N ASN A 507 -30.93 -5.07 -36.24
CA ASN A 507 -30.07 -5.24 -37.43
C ASN A 507 -29.41 -3.95 -37.92
N SER A 508 -30.00 -2.78 -37.64
CA SER A 508 -29.45 -1.46 -37.98
C SER A 508 -28.41 -0.95 -36.99
N SER A 509 -28.28 -1.57 -35.81
CA SER A 509 -27.32 -1.17 -34.78
C SER A 509 -25.87 -1.52 -35.13
N PHE A 510 -25.65 -2.44 -36.09
CA PHE A 510 -24.32 -2.94 -36.43
C PHE A 510 -23.63 -2.05 -37.47
N PRO A 511 -22.41 -1.52 -37.18
CA PRO A 511 -21.67 -0.76 -38.15
C PRO A 511 -21.19 -1.65 -39.32
N ALA A 512 -21.03 -1.06 -40.50
CA ALA A 512 -20.56 -1.78 -41.68
C ALA A 512 -19.18 -2.41 -41.42
N GLY A 513 -19.07 -3.72 -41.64
CA GLY A 513 -17.83 -4.46 -41.44
C GLY A 513 -17.59 -4.97 -40.02
N TRP A 514 -18.52 -4.81 -39.08
CA TRP A 514 -18.47 -5.52 -37.79
C TRP A 514 -18.49 -7.05 -38.04
N PRO A 515 -17.58 -7.87 -37.48
CA PRO A 515 -16.65 -7.62 -36.36
C PRO A 515 -15.18 -7.42 -36.79
N ALA A 516 -14.91 -6.81 -37.94
CA ALA A 516 -13.56 -6.72 -38.49
C ALA A 516 -12.67 -5.72 -37.72
N GLY A 517 -11.64 -6.24 -37.03
CA GLY A 517 -10.49 -5.47 -36.55
C GLY A 517 -10.54 -4.97 -35.11
N ALA A 518 -11.61 -5.21 -34.35
CA ALA A 518 -11.65 -4.90 -32.93
C ALA A 518 -11.06 -6.07 -32.11
N PRO A 519 -10.00 -5.88 -31.32
CA PRO A 519 -9.61 -6.88 -30.34
C PRO A 519 -10.78 -7.08 -29.37
N THR A 520 -11.27 -8.32 -29.28
CA THR A 520 -12.17 -8.76 -28.21
C THR A 520 -11.53 -8.37 -26.87
N PRO A 521 -12.26 -7.90 -25.84
CA PRO A 521 -11.72 -7.86 -24.48
C PRO A 521 -11.06 -9.23 -24.20
N PRO A 522 -9.74 -9.32 -24.03
CA PRO A 522 -9.08 -10.57 -23.71
C PRO A 522 -9.53 -11.05 -22.34
N ASP A 523 -10.13 -12.24 -22.37
CA ASP A 523 -9.69 -13.45 -21.68
C ASP A 523 -9.49 -13.37 -20.16
N ASN A 524 -10.43 -14.03 -19.47
CA ASN A 524 -10.43 -14.53 -18.10
C ASN A 524 -10.04 -13.55 -16.98
N GLU A 525 -10.85 -13.57 -15.92
CA GLU A 525 -10.51 -13.18 -14.56
C GLU A 525 -9.30 -13.93 -13.95
N ASN A 526 -8.36 -14.41 -14.75
CA ASN A 526 -7.04 -14.59 -14.23
C ASN A 526 -6.45 -13.19 -14.14
N MET A 527 -6.63 -12.59 -12.96
CA MET A 527 -5.71 -11.60 -12.42
C MET A 527 -4.31 -11.89 -12.98
N PRO A 528 -3.55 -10.92 -13.51
CA PRO A 528 -2.13 -11.10 -13.73
C PRO A 528 -1.46 -11.23 -12.35
N ILE A 529 -1.65 -12.36 -11.70
CA ILE A 529 -0.93 -12.74 -10.51
C ILE A 529 -0.18 -14.01 -10.86
N ALA A 530 1.12 -13.84 -11.08
CA ALA A 530 2.05 -14.92 -10.79
C ALA A 530 1.84 -15.32 -9.31
N SER A 531 1.25 -16.50 -9.06
CA SER A 531 1.12 -17.14 -7.74
C SER A 531 0.89 -16.17 -6.55
N GLY A 532 -0.37 -15.76 -6.32
CA GLY A 532 -0.73 -14.84 -5.24
C GLY A 532 -2.24 -14.54 -5.24
N LEU A 533 -2.76 -14.01 -4.13
CA LEU A 533 -4.19 -13.75 -3.92
C LEU A 533 -4.63 -12.41 -4.50
N PRO A 534 -5.95 -12.19 -4.74
CA PRO A 534 -6.50 -10.98 -5.41
C PRO A 534 -6.09 -9.63 -4.85
N ASN A 535 -5.56 -9.60 -3.62
CA ASN A 535 -5.16 -8.39 -2.93
C ASN A 535 -3.65 -8.35 -2.65
N SER A 536 -2.85 -9.25 -3.21
CA SER A 536 -1.38 -9.22 -3.09
C SER A 536 -0.83 -8.37 -4.22
N ASP A 537 -0.10 -7.27 -3.94
CA ASP A 537 0.72 -6.51 -4.90
C ASP A 537 1.44 -7.50 -5.86
N PRO A 538 0.88 -7.83 -7.03
CA PRO A 538 1.56 -8.65 -8.00
C PRO A 538 2.66 -7.78 -8.62
N PRO A 539 3.75 -8.41 -9.10
CA PRO A 539 4.76 -7.69 -9.88
C PRO A 539 4.08 -6.90 -11.00
N ALA A 540 4.50 -5.65 -11.21
CA ALA A 540 4.00 -4.81 -12.29
C ALA A 540 4.06 -5.58 -13.63
N ALA A 541 2.90 -6.04 -14.09
CA ALA A 541 2.78 -6.77 -15.33
C ALA A 541 2.64 -5.80 -16.51
N THR A 542 2.81 -6.32 -17.73
CA THR A 542 2.35 -5.57 -18.90
C THR A 542 0.86 -5.29 -18.71
N PRO A 543 0.38 -4.03 -18.84
CA PRO A 543 -1.03 -3.72 -18.68
C PRO A 543 -1.86 -4.75 -19.46
N PRO A 544 -2.86 -5.41 -18.86
CA PRO A 544 -3.69 -6.32 -19.60
C PRO A 544 -4.22 -5.57 -20.81
N ARG A 545 -4.14 -6.19 -21.98
CA ARG A 545 -4.92 -5.69 -23.12
C ARG A 545 -6.38 -5.83 -22.66
N GLY A 546 -7.14 -4.74 -22.55
CA GLY A 546 -8.62 -4.79 -22.46
C GLY A 546 -9.34 -4.62 -21.11
N ASP A 547 -8.73 -4.02 -20.09
CA ASP A 547 -9.39 -3.46 -18.89
C ASP A 547 -8.58 -2.21 -18.49
N LEU A 548 -9.25 -1.06 -18.36
CA LEU A 548 -8.62 0.24 -18.08
C LEU A 548 -8.82 0.74 -16.63
N ALA A 549 -9.35 -0.06 -15.71
CA ALA A 549 -9.81 0.43 -14.41
C ALA A 549 -9.26 -0.27 -13.17
N ASN A 550 -8.21 -1.08 -13.28
CA ASN A 550 -7.51 -1.64 -12.13
C ASN A 550 -6.38 -0.74 -11.60
N GLU A 551 -5.88 -1.04 -10.40
CA GLU A 551 -4.79 -0.34 -9.72
C GLU A 551 -3.43 -0.39 -10.46
N TYR A 552 -3.30 -1.23 -11.50
CA TYR A 552 -2.11 -1.39 -12.34
C TYR A 552 -2.23 -0.68 -13.71
N GLN A 553 -3.34 0.04 -13.93
CA GLN A 553 -3.51 0.98 -15.04
C GLN A 553 -2.62 2.20 -14.82
N CYS A 554 -1.69 2.45 -15.75
CA CYS A 554 -0.91 3.69 -15.76
C CYS A 554 -0.96 4.38 -17.12
N VAL A 555 -0.94 5.71 -17.08
CA VAL A 555 -0.96 6.58 -18.25
C VAL A 555 0.23 7.54 -18.23
N ASN A 556 0.73 7.87 -19.42
CA ASN A 556 1.72 8.91 -19.60
C ASN A 556 1.04 10.28 -19.49
N PRO A 557 1.41 11.14 -18.52
CA PRO A 557 0.74 12.42 -18.29
C PRO A 557 0.96 13.44 -19.42
N SER A 558 1.92 13.22 -20.33
CA SER A 558 2.13 14.11 -21.48
C SER A 558 1.22 13.78 -22.67
N THR A 559 0.84 12.50 -22.82
CA THR A 559 0.11 12.02 -24.01
C THR A 559 -1.27 11.44 -23.70
N GLY A 560 -1.55 11.10 -22.44
CA GLY A 560 -2.75 10.36 -22.05
C GLY A 560 -2.74 8.89 -22.47
N ALA A 561 -1.64 8.39 -23.04
CA ALA A 561 -1.55 7.02 -23.54
C ALA A 561 -1.24 6.03 -22.40
N ASN A 562 -1.85 4.84 -22.46
CA ASN A 562 -1.56 3.74 -21.55
C ASN A 562 -0.09 3.34 -21.63
N THR A 563 0.53 3.09 -20.49
CA THR A 563 1.94 2.73 -20.37
C THR A 563 2.16 1.79 -19.18
N VAL A 564 3.34 1.18 -19.11
CA VAL A 564 3.74 0.37 -17.95
C VAL A 564 3.94 1.30 -16.76
N CYS A 565 3.39 0.92 -15.60
CA CYS A 565 3.50 1.73 -14.41
C CYS A 565 4.94 1.99 -13.96
N GLY A 566 5.21 3.23 -13.55
CA GLY A 566 6.51 3.66 -13.03
C GLY A 566 6.45 5.02 -12.34
N SER A 567 7.58 5.49 -11.84
CA SER A 567 7.66 6.73 -11.03
C SER A 567 7.26 8.02 -11.74
N GLY A 568 7.15 8.02 -13.07
CA GLY A 568 6.72 9.17 -13.87
C GLY A 568 5.31 9.04 -14.47
N THR A 569 4.55 8.01 -14.08
CA THR A 569 3.23 7.72 -14.63
C THR A 569 2.13 8.12 -13.67
N VAL A 570 0.93 8.36 -14.20
CA VAL A 570 -0.27 8.59 -13.40
C VAL A 570 -1.09 7.31 -13.38
N ASN A 571 -1.58 6.91 -12.21
CA ASN A 571 -2.64 5.91 -12.09
C ASN A 571 -3.97 6.65 -12.05
N PRO A 572 -4.81 6.56 -13.10
CA PRO A 572 -6.18 7.06 -13.06
C PRO A 572 -6.91 6.45 -11.86
N GLY A 573 -7.63 7.27 -11.12
CA GLY A 573 -8.50 6.86 -10.03
C GLY A 573 -7.84 6.94 -8.67
N ALA A 574 -6.50 7.02 -8.62
CA ALA A 574 -5.77 6.97 -7.36
C ALA A 574 -6.18 8.07 -6.38
N VAL A 575 -6.33 7.68 -5.12
CA VAL A 575 -6.68 8.59 -4.02
C VAL A 575 -5.64 8.57 -2.91
N ILE A 576 -5.63 9.63 -2.10
CA ILE A 576 -4.94 9.65 -0.80
C ILE A 576 -5.92 10.13 0.26
N PHE A 577 -5.97 9.42 1.38
CA PHE A 577 -6.58 9.88 2.62
C PHE A 577 -5.53 10.62 3.43
N TYR A 578 -5.71 11.91 3.59
CA TYR A 578 -4.89 12.76 4.44
C TYR A 578 -5.65 13.07 5.72
N ILE A 579 -5.08 12.72 6.87
CA ILE A 579 -5.68 12.95 8.20
C ILE A 579 -4.74 13.86 9.02
N PRO A 580 -5.10 15.14 9.24
CA PRO A 580 -4.29 16.04 10.07
C PRO A 580 -4.42 15.69 11.57
N SER A 581 -3.61 16.35 12.41
CA SER A 581 -3.53 16.10 13.85
C SER A 581 -4.83 16.28 14.67
N THR A 582 -5.87 16.84 14.06
CA THR A 582 -7.20 17.03 14.66
C THR A 582 -8.15 15.86 14.43
N GLY A 583 -7.77 14.88 13.62
CA GLY A 583 -8.62 13.77 13.19
C GLY A 583 -7.96 12.40 13.33
N CYS A 584 -8.78 11.36 13.28
CA CYS A 584 -8.38 9.96 13.39
C CYS A 584 -9.17 9.10 12.42
N VAL A 585 -8.62 7.94 12.07
CA VAL A 585 -9.35 6.89 11.35
C VAL A 585 -9.96 5.91 12.35
N SER A 586 -11.28 5.73 12.28
CA SER A 586 -12.01 4.78 13.10
C SER A 586 -12.94 3.91 12.24
N MET A 587 -12.48 2.70 11.93
CA MET A 587 -13.32 1.67 11.34
C MET A 587 -13.62 0.60 12.39
N ASN A 588 -14.89 0.46 12.76
CA ASN A 588 -15.30 -0.40 13.88
C ASN A 588 -15.94 -1.73 13.45
N GLY A 589 -15.74 -2.14 12.20
CA GLY A 589 -16.40 -3.28 11.59
C GLY A 589 -17.83 -2.93 11.13
N GLY A 590 -18.33 -3.68 10.14
CA GLY A 590 -19.66 -3.47 9.56
C GLY A 590 -19.71 -2.57 8.32
N GLY A 591 -18.62 -1.87 7.99
CA GLY A 591 -18.42 -1.18 6.70
C GLY A 591 -17.26 -1.79 5.93
N ASP A 592 -17.29 -1.65 4.60
CA ASP A 592 -16.20 -2.09 3.72
C ASP A 592 -15.62 -0.91 2.94
N ILE A 593 -14.31 -0.97 2.70
CA ILE A 593 -13.59 0.02 1.89
C ILE A 593 -12.66 -0.69 0.95
N TYR A 594 -12.61 -0.22 -0.29
CA TYR A 594 -11.80 -0.81 -1.32
C TYR A 594 -11.17 0.30 -2.15
N ILE A 595 -9.98 0.75 -1.75
CA ILE A 595 -9.35 1.91 -2.36
C ILE A 595 -7.90 1.67 -2.74
N PHE A 596 -7.47 2.24 -3.86
CA PHE A 596 -6.07 2.19 -4.30
C PHE A 596 -5.42 3.57 -4.43
N SER A 597 -4.11 3.61 -4.21
CA SER A 597 -3.26 4.77 -4.52
C SER A 597 -2.39 4.49 -5.76
N GLY A 598 -1.68 5.51 -6.23
CA GLY A 598 -0.95 5.50 -7.49
C GLY A 598 0.51 5.89 -7.35
N TYR A 599 1.29 5.63 -8.40
CA TYR A 599 2.71 5.99 -8.46
C TYR A 599 2.95 7.49 -8.31
N GLN A 600 2.02 8.34 -8.77
CA GLN A 600 2.09 9.79 -8.58
C GLN A 600 2.08 10.24 -7.12
N TYR A 601 1.67 9.36 -6.20
CA TYR A 601 1.61 9.58 -4.76
C TYR A 601 2.53 8.64 -3.97
N GLY A 602 3.48 7.98 -4.64
CA GLY A 602 4.34 6.96 -4.02
C GLY A 602 3.55 5.74 -3.50
N ARG A 603 2.35 5.50 -4.05
CA ARG A 603 1.35 4.55 -3.56
C ARG A 603 0.94 4.75 -2.09
N ILE A 604 1.11 5.94 -1.54
CA ILE A 604 0.59 6.25 -0.20
C ILE A 604 -0.92 6.41 -0.29
N ILE A 605 -1.66 5.60 0.46
CA ILE A 605 -3.13 5.64 0.49
C ILE A 605 -3.63 6.34 1.76
N MET A 606 -2.89 6.26 2.86
CA MET A 606 -3.20 6.94 4.11
C MET A 606 -1.97 7.71 4.56
N PHE A 607 -2.12 9.01 4.76
CA PHE A 607 -1.06 9.93 5.14
C PHE A 607 -1.47 10.69 6.40
N GLU A 608 -0.69 10.53 7.46
CA GLU A 608 -0.77 11.33 8.67
C GLU A 608 0.56 12.06 8.88
N PRO A 609 0.57 13.39 9.10
CA PRO A 609 1.82 14.12 9.19
C PRO A 609 2.61 13.73 10.45
N GLY A 610 3.90 13.43 10.26
CA GLY A 610 4.86 13.25 11.34
C GLY A 610 5.57 14.54 11.76
N PRO A 611 6.49 14.44 12.73
CA PRO A 611 7.33 15.55 13.18
C PRO A 611 8.18 16.16 12.05
N GLU A 612 8.52 15.35 11.05
CA GLU A 612 9.28 15.72 9.86
C GLU A 612 8.47 16.60 8.90
N GLN A 613 7.14 16.46 8.86
CA GLN A 613 6.27 17.19 7.93
C GLN A 613 5.49 18.34 8.60
N SER A 614 5.25 18.28 9.90
CA SER A 614 4.40 19.24 10.60
C SER A 614 4.89 19.51 12.03
N SER A 615 4.79 20.76 12.46
CA SER A 615 4.97 21.14 13.87
C SER A 615 3.84 20.61 14.78
N PHE A 616 2.75 20.15 14.19
CA PHE A 616 1.63 19.48 14.85
C PHE A 616 1.47 18.09 14.24
N PRO A 617 2.32 17.12 14.63
CA PRO A 617 2.20 15.75 14.13
C PRO A 617 0.86 15.14 14.57
N ASN A 618 0.33 14.22 13.78
CA ASN A 618 -0.83 13.44 14.17
C ASN A 618 -0.36 12.28 15.06
N THR A 619 -0.86 12.25 16.29
CA THR A 619 -0.55 11.22 17.29
C THR A 619 -1.78 10.40 17.66
N CYS A 620 -2.75 10.28 16.74
CA CYS A 620 -3.98 9.59 17.05
C CYS A 620 -3.80 8.07 17.20
N SER A 621 -4.74 7.43 17.89
CA SER A 621 -4.90 5.98 17.92
C SER A 621 -5.93 5.56 16.86
N ASN A 622 -5.42 5.15 15.71
CA ASN A 622 -6.21 4.70 14.58
C ASN A 622 -6.69 3.26 14.79
N THR A 623 -7.91 2.98 14.36
CA THR A 623 -8.44 1.61 14.31
C THR A 623 -8.95 1.33 12.91
N VAL A 624 -8.44 0.26 12.30
CA VAL A 624 -8.94 -0.29 11.03
C VAL A 624 -9.40 -1.72 11.30
N ASN A 625 -10.65 -1.86 11.75
CA ASN A 625 -11.30 -3.16 11.75
C ASN A 625 -11.99 -3.33 10.40
N GLY A 626 -11.47 -4.25 9.58
CA GLY A 626 -12.13 -4.65 8.34
C GLY A 626 -13.43 -5.41 8.61
N HIS A 627 -14.22 -5.56 7.56
CA HIS A 627 -15.35 -6.51 7.49
C HIS A 627 -14.98 -7.64 6.50
N ASP A 628 -15.92 -8.06 5.66
CA ASP A 628 -15.75 -9.19 4.74
C ASP A 628 -14.64 -8.93 3.70
N PHE A 629 -14.49 -7.69 3.21
CA PHE A 629 -13.62 -7.41 2.04
C PHE A 629 -12.89 -6.04 2.06
N THR A 630 -12.53 -5.58 3.26
CA THR A 630 -11.78 -4.33 3.43
C THR A 630 -10.34 -4.41 2.88
N SER A 631 -9.99 -3.53 1.95
CA SER A 631 -8.64 -3.42 1.38
C SER A 631 -8.22 -1.98 1.11
N PHE A 632 -7.02 -1.62 1.58
CA PHE A 632 -6.32 -0.42 1.15
C PHE A 632 -5.10 -0.83 0.34
N ILE A 633 -5.19 -0.62 -0.96
CA ILE A 633 -4.14 -0.93 -1.93
C ILE A 633 -3.17 0.25 -1.97
N GLY A 634 -2.29 0.30 -0.98
CA GLY A 634 -1.27 1.32 -0.82
C GLY A 634 -0.67 1.37 0.58
N ILE A 635 0.35 2.20 0.75
CA ILE A 635 1.12 2.33 1.99
C ILE A 635 0.37 3.22 2.99
N PHE A 636 0.30 2.77 4.24
CA PHE A 636 -0.06 3.60 5.38
C PHE A 636 1.19 4.29 5.90
N TYR A 637 1.23 5.62 5.79
CA TYR A 637 2.30 6.46 6.29
C TYR A 637 1.80 7.32 7.44
N ILE A 638 2.02 6.86 8.67
CA ILE A 638 1.50 7.43 9.91
C ILE A 638 2.56 7.49 11.03
N PRO A 639 3.70 8.15 10.78
CA PRO A 639 4.93 8.02 11.57
C PRO A 639 4.83 8.39 13.06
N ALA A 640 3.86 9.20 13.47
CA ALA A 640 3.66 9.62 14.87
C ALA A 640 2.41 9.03 15.54
N ALA A 641 1.61 8.26 14.81
CA ALA A 641 0.34 7.73 15.27
C ALA A 641 0.40 6.22 15.50
N ASP A 642 -0.49 5.74 16.37
CA ASP A 642 -0.67 4.33 16.66
C ASP A 642 -1.74 3.77 15.73
N ILE A 643 -1.58 2.52 15.29
CA ILE A 643 -2.62 1.85 14.51
C ILE A 643 -2.94 0.46 15.03
N ARG A 644 -4.23 0.15 15.08
CA ARG A 644 -4.73 -1.19 15.33
C ARG A 644 -5.42 -1.72 14.08
N LEU A 645 -4.84 -2.75 13.48
CA LEU A 645 -5.39 -3.45 12.32
C LEU A 645 -6.08 -4.72 12.79
N ASN A 646 -7.31 -4.95 12.37
CA ASN A 646 -8.02 -6.20 12.59
C ASN A 646 -8.68 -6.67 11.29
N GLY A 647 -8.29 -7.86 10.82
CA GLY A 647 -8.89 -8.47 9.64
C GLY A 647 -9.94 -9.49 10.06
N THR A 648 -11.16 -9.33 9.55
CA THR A 648 -12.28 -10.30 9.70
C THR A 648 -12.71 -10.88 8.35
N SER A 649 -11.83 -10.85 7.35
CA SER A 649 -12.18 -11.22 5.99
C SER A 649 -12.18 -12.74 5.80
N ARG A 650 -13.30 -13.27 5.29
CA ARG A 650 -13.48 -14.70 4.96
C ARG A 650 -12.54 -15.18 3.85
N VAL A 651 -12.11 -14.26 2.99
CA VAL A 651 -11.10 -14.45 1.94
C VAL A 651 -9.90 -13.57 2.28
N ARG A 652 -8.68 -14.02 1.99
CA ARG A 652 -7.46 -13.24 2.31
C ARG A 652 -7.49 -11.89 1.60
N ALA A 653 -7.85 -10.85 2.36
CA ALA A 653 -7.79 -9.45 1.94
C ALA A 653 -6.55 -8.79 2.52
N THR A 654 -5.82 -8.07 1.67
CA THR A 654 -4.68 -7.27 2.12
C THR A 654 -5.23 -5.94 2.63
N ILE A 655 -5.10 -5.70 3.92
CA ILE A 655 -5.62 -4.49 4.55
C ILE A 655 -4.75 -3.29 4.19
N ALA A 656 -3.45 -3.49 3.98
CA ALA A 656 -2.52 -2.43 3.60
C ALA A 656 -1.43 -2.92 2.64
N GLY A 657 -1.08 -2.07 1.67
CA GLY A 657 0.05 -2.18 0.74
C GLY A 657 1.42 -1.91 1.38
N GLY A 658 1.48 -1.85 2.72
CA GLY A 658 2.66 -1.47 3.50
C GLY A 658 2.28 -0.59 4.68
N LEU A 659 3.10 -0.61 5.74
CA LEU A 659 2.81 0.10 6.98
C LEU A 659 4.07 0.78 7.53
N ILE A 660 4.00 2.08 7.76
CA ILE A 660 4.97 2.88 8.53
C ILE A 660 4.18 3.60 9.63
N ALA A 661 4.40 3.24 10.88
CA ALA A 661 3.64 3.79 12.01
C ALA A 661 4.50 4.06 13.24
N TRP A 662 4.00 4.82 14.21
CA TRP A 662 4.68 4.93 15.51
C TRP A 662 4.63 3.59 16.25
N THR A 663 3.43 3.08 16.52
CA THR A 663 3.21 1.69 16.97
C THR A 663 2.15 1.01 16.12
N ALA A 664 2.24 -0.32 16.02
CA ALA A 664 1.27 -1.12 15.28
C ALA A 664 0.83 -2.34 16.10
N THR A 665 -0.48 -2.51 16.24
CA THR A 665 -1.09 -3.72 16.77
C THR A 665 -1.85 -4.42 15.66
N VAL A 666 -1.44 -5.64 15.33
CA VAL A 666 -2.12 -6.49 14.34
C VAL A 666 -2.90 -7.56 15.08
N LEU A 667 -4.22 -7.42 15.08
CA LEU A 667 -5.16 -8.38 15.61
C LEU A 667 -5.50 -9.39 14.51
N GLY A 668 -5.13 -10.65 14.73
CA GLY A 668 -5.68 -11.75 13.96
C GLY A 668 -7.04 -12.12 14.56
N SER A 669 -8.14 -11.81 13.90
CA SER A 669 -9.41 -12.51 14.15
C SER A 669 -9.74 -13.45 12.99
N GLU A 670 -9.35 -13.10 11.75
CA GLU A 670 -9.33 -13.95 10.55
C GLU A 670 -8.09 -13.67 9.65
N ASN A 671 -8.09 -14.09 8.37
CA ASN A 671 -6.96 -13.99 7.44
C ASN A 671 -6.58 -12.52 7.12
N LEU A 672 -5.61 -11.95 7.82
CA LEU A 672 -5.07 -10.60 7.57
C LEU A 672 -3.83 -10.69 6.67
N ALA A 673 -3.72 -9.82 5.67
CA ALA A 673 -2.49 -9.67 4.89
C ALA A 673 -1.98 -8.22 4.85
N ILE A 674 -0.66 -8.07 4.88
CA ILE A 674 0.05 -6.84 4.51
C ILE A 674 1.04 -7.24 3.43
N THR A 675 0.88 -6.68 2.24
CA THR A 675 1.71 -7.02 1.08
C THR A 675 2.21 -5.73 0.49
N ALA A 676 3.51 -5.50 0.51
CA ALA A 676 4.06 -4.24 0.04
C ALA A 676 4.83 -4.38 -1.27
N ASP A 677 4.68 -3.39 -2.15
CA ASP A 677 5.49 -3.20 -3.36
C ASP A 677 6.96 -2.96 -3.00
N PRO A 678 7.90 -3.82 -3.43
CA PRO A 678 9.34 -3.63 -3.17
C PRO A 678 9.98 -2.41 -3.82
N SER A 679 9.43 -1.94 -4.95
CA SER A 679 10.03 -0.90 -5.78
C SER A 679 9.84 0.52 -5.25
N LEU A 680 8.80 0.74 -4.45
CA LEU A 680 8.43 2.05 -3.92
C LEU A 680 8.90 2.29 -2.49
N ARG A 681 9.57 1.30 -1.89
CA ARG A 681 10.12 1.46 -0.55
C ARG A 681 11.45 2.20 -0.65
N ALA A 682 11.33 3.51 -0.73
CA ALA A 682 12.45 4.42 -0.57
C ALA A 682 12.80 4.48 0.92
N TRP A 683 13.79 3.68 1.31
CA TRP A 683 14.49 3.95 2.56
C TRP A 683 15.13 5.34 2.49
N PRO A 684 15.18 6.10 3.59
CA PRO A 684 16.09 7.24 3.66
C PRO A 684 17.48 6.75 3.28
N SER A 685 18.28 7.61 2.63
CA SER A 685 19.53 7.23 1.96
C SER A 685 20.27 6.14 2.73
N THR A 686 20.61 5.06 2.02
CA THR A 686 21.38 3.87 2.41
C THR A 686 22.65 4.14 3.21
N VAL A 687 23.02 5.41 3.37
CA VAL A 687 24.09 5.94 4.20
C VAL A 687 23.52 7.07 5.06
N ARG A 688 23.61 6.94 6.39
CA ARG A 688 23.18 8.00 7.33
C ARG A 688 24.05 8.02 8.58
N LEU A 689 24.29 9.21 9.12
CA LEU A 689 24.80 9.38 10.48
C LEU A 689 23.72 9.05 11.49
N THR A 690 24.07 8.20 12.45
CA THR A 690 23.33 7.92 13.67
C THR A 690 24.20 8.47 14.80
N GLN A 691 23.85 9.67 15.31
CA GLN A 691 24.52 10.26 16.47
C GLN A 691 23.83 9.81 17.77
#